data_AF-A0A329TPY9-F1
#
_entry.id   AF-A0A329TPY9-F1
#
_cell.length_a   1.000
_cell.length_b   1.000
_cell.length_c   1.000
_cell.angle_alpha   90.00
_cell.angle_beta   90.00
_cell.angle_gamma   90.00
#
_symmetry.space_group_name_H-M   'P 1'
#
loop_
_entity.id
_entity.type
_entity.pdbx_description
1 polymer ?
#
loop_
_entity_poly.entity_id
_entity_poly.type
_entity_poly.pdbx_seq_one_letter_code
_entity_poly.pdbx_strand_id
1 'polypeptide(L)'
;MKEQTTRTPPKLRVLSAFLAVAMLLTLLPAAAFAAPAPESDFEYGASNGRAIIRKYKGAGGTVEIPATLGGDPVTGIKMQAFIECTSLKSVSMPESMTWIGDSAFAGCTGLEQVEFSPNLTTIGPNSFYSCNGLTSVVVPDKVTSIESLAFFGCLNLESITIPASVTTLDSTFVFGCTNLKKIEFKGTQAQWNALSINPHYLPVGVSIVCADGTIGGGSDPNVKNYSLTVCGKAVTSANCENILEDPAGTTPRAVYDPDRKTLTLNGTIKAAAADTEQTGAIIKTEDALTITGNAALEWDGGDSEDAPIGILAAGVTAETGKLTLSGAVLEITADAGGIDLLGSLTIENQTRLTVKSGGRCIEAGGALEISNAQLDLDTADDAIRVGSTARIENSTLTITGLDEYNDEGGMHALITKDGDLIVENSTITAMDTGDEGYYYQYGLWLGGKLEVSNSVLTLGAQDCAMNADSMEARGSNSKITAAVDDENSVPVQVDDPAVILHDDLEVTEGALNTECPKVVIECASPHKVEGDYTYEITTDGNVCILAYDGSEADVVVPATLGGRDVTEIGNSARPVFDANAAIRSITFPDTLKEMSGLPLFHECENLETITIPASVTGMNFHSVADCFIFNCPNLKTIIFKGTRAQWEAIEKESVNLDGITVRCSDDNVDPVQPDPDQPEQPDPGDPDDKDVFLQFEDCSVDVEKPDGTTLHFDALTGVIQSQRLPKGAKVTITLDEKAIPEGMKFSCWVFDDPRPEDLMEDGTTATFTMQEDIGVLAKFSTLEEDDSSADFGTIAAATAVVGVVGATAYLVGTEVALNQLLPAGTSVPQDRAQLALLLWNTAGRPEPAALPAFADVTDPDTAKAAQWCMEAGFFQPREDGNFKPGKHVSRWKVLRTYQRIVK
;
A
#
# COMPACT_ATOMS: atom_id res chain seq x y z
N MET A 1 -1.41 14.77 56.58
CA MET A 1 -1.88 13.40 56.93
C MET A 1 -2.61 12.88 55.69
N LYS A 2 -2.19 11.85 54.96
CA LYS A 2 -1.24 10.76 55.23
C LYS A 2 -0.44 10.47 53.95
N GLU A 3 0.86 10.31 54.11
CA GLU A 3 1.70 9.49 53.25
C GLU A 3 1.18 8.05 53.25
N GLN A 4 1.11 7.41 52.09
CA GLN A 4 1.13 5.95 52.00
C GLN A 4 2.29 5.54 51.10
N THR A 5 3.34 5.10 51.79
CA THR A 5 4.53 4.44 51.31
C THR A 5 4.20 2.99 50.92
N THR A 6 4.39 2.63 49.65
CA THR A 6 4.55 1.23 49.22
C THR A 6 5.99 1.03 48.79
N ARG A 7 6.79 0.54 49.73
CA ARG A 7 8.15 0.01 49.52
C ARG A 7 8.09 -1.24 48.65
N THR A 8 8.65 -1.20 47.45
CA THR A 8 9.14 -2.39 46.72
C THR A 8 10.51 -2.80 47.26
N PRO A 9 10.76 -4.09 47.56
CA PRO A 9 11.98 -4.52 48.26
C PRO A 9 13.20 -4.65 47.32
N PRO A 10 14.43 -4.40 47.81
CA PRO A 10 15.66 -4.61 47.06
C PRO A 10 16.02 -6.11 47.10
N LYS A 11 15.41 -6.93 46.23
CA LYS A 11 15.76 -8.36 46.12
C LYS A 11 15.98 -8.89 44.70
N LEU A 12 16.00 -8.05 43.66
CA LEU A 12 16.25 -8.50 42.28
C LEU A 12 17.65 -8.21 41.71
N ARG A 13 18.50 -7.43 42.41
CA ARG A 13 19.89 -7.18 41.96
C ARG A 13 20.94 -8.12 42.57
N VAL A 14 20.55 -8.97 43.53
CA VAL A 14 21.46 -9.96 44.16
C VAL A 14 21.28 -11.35 43.55
N LEU A 15 20.12 -11.67 42.97
CA LEU A 15 19.89 -12.96 42.31
C LEU A 15 20.64 -13.07 40.96
N SER A 16 20.80 -11.98 40.21
CA SER A 16 21.54 -11.99 38.94
C SER A 16 23.05 -12.13 39.15
N ALA A 17 23.60 -11.54 40.21
CA ALA A 17 25.00 -11.73 40.59
C ALA A 17 25.26 -13.13 41.17
N PHE A 18 24.31 -13.71 41.91
CA PHE A 18 24.44 -15.09 42.41
C PHE A 18 24.24 -16.14 41.31
N LEU A 19 23.43 -15.90 40.28
CA LEU A 19 23.33 -16.79 39.11
C LEU A 19 24.59 -16.74 38.22
N ALA A 20 25.19 -15.55 38.05
CA ALA A 20 26.44 -15.39 37.32
C ALA A 20 27.65 -16.02 38.06
N VAL A 21 27.68 -15.90 39.39
CA VAL A 21 28.69 -16.59 40.22
C VAL A 21 28.40 -18.09 40.34
N ALA A 22 27.13 -18.52 40.32
CA ALA A 22 26.77 -19.94 40.30
C ALA A 22 27.08 -20.62 38.96
N MET A 23 26.95 -19.93 37.81
CA MET A 23 27.40 -20.44 36.52
C MET A 23 28.93 -20.44 36.37
N LEU A 24 29.64 -19.53 37.03
CA LEU A 24 31.11 -19.58 37.14
C LEU A 24 31.60 -20.69 38.10
N LEU A 25 30.75 -21.18 39.00
CA LEU A 25 31.06 -22.25 39.96
C LEU A 25 30.61 -23.65 39.50
N THR A 26 29.93 -23.79 38.36
CA THR A 26 29.54 -25.10 37.78
C THR A 26 30.48 -25.61 36.69
N LEU A 27 31.62 -24.95 36.44
CA LEU A 27 32.69 -25.39 35.52
C LEU A 27 34.02 -25.72 36.22
N LEU A 28 34.00 -25.96 37.53
CA LEU A 28 35.04 -26.78 38.12
C LEU A 28 34.59 -28.23 37.96
N PRO A 29 35.26 -29.07 37.14
CA PRO A 29 35.25 -30.48 37.45
C PRO A 29 35.78 -30.54 38.88
N ALA A 30 35.02 -31.18 39.76
CA ALA A 30 35.65 -31.83 40.89
C ALA A 30 36.74 -32.71 40.28
N ALA A 31 37.98 -32.25 40.32
CA ALA A 31 39.16 -33.04 40.05
C ALA A 31 39.13 -34.16 41.10
N ALA A 32 38.42 -35.22 40.77
CA ALA A 32 38.54 -36.50 41.41
C ALA A 32 39.97 -36.93 41.08
N PHE A 33 40.90 -36.59 41.97
CA PHE A 33 42.32 -36.93 41.92
C PHE A 33 42.50 -38.32 41.30
N ALA A 34 42.77 -38.39 39.98
CA ALA A 34 43.34 -39.59 39.44
C ALA A 34 44.77 -39.66 40.01
N ALA A 35 45.31 -40.85 40.19
CA ALA A 35 46.72 -40.92 40.54
C ALA A 35 47.53 -40.38 39.35
N PRO A 36 48.60 -39.57 39.57
CA PRO A 36 49.49 -39.17 38.49
C PRO A 36 50.00 -40.42 37.76
N ALA A 37 50.10 -40.33 36.44
CA ALA A 37 50.51 -41.45 35.62
C ALA A 37 51.89 -41.97 36.09
N PRO A 38 52.12 -43.30 36.11
CA PRO A 38 53.38 -43.87 36.56
C PRO A 38 54.58 -43.24 35.85
N GLU A 39 55.66 -42.96 36.58
CA GLU A 39 56.90 -42.43 35.98
C GLU A 39 57.44 -43.33 34.85
N SER A 40 57.18 -44.65 34.92
CA SER A 40 57.52 -45.62 33.86
C SER A 40 56.87 -45.34 32.51
N ASP A 41 55.78 -44.56 32.48
CA ASP A 41 55.05 -44.23 31.27
C ASP A 41 55.71 -43.09 30.49
N PHE A 42 56.77 -42.48 31.03
CA PHE A 42 57.45 -41.33 30.44
C PHE A 42 58.94 -41.61 30.20
N GLU A 43 59.40 -41.40 28.96
CA GLU A 43 60.81 -41.11 28.72
C GLU A 43 61.04 -39.61 28.92
N TYR A 44 62.00 -39.24 29.76
CA TYR A 44 62.29 -37.85 30.08
C TYR A 44 63.79 -37.59 30.18
N GLY A 45 64.19 -36.31 30.07
CA GLY A 45 65.51 -35.86 30.44
C GLY A 45 65.43 -34.95 31.66
N ALA A 46 66.18 -35.24 32.71
CA ALA A 46 66.34 -34.41 33.89
C ALA A 46 67.73 -33.76 33.89
N SER A 47 67.79 -32.43 33.86
CA SER A 47 69.05 -31.67 33.92
C SER A 47 68.80 -30.26 34.42
N ASN A 48 69.72 -29.72 35.23
CA ASN A 48 69.63 -28.37 35.80
C ASN A 48 68.36 -28.14 36.65
N GLY A 49 67.93 -29.16 37.41
CA GLY A 49 66.77 -29.05 38.32
C GLY A 49 65.42 -28.99 37.61
N ARG A 50 65.33 -29.58 36.40
CA ARG A 50 64.14 -29.56 35.54
C ARG A 50 64.04 -30.87 34.77
N ALA A 51 62.84 -31.42 34.72
CA ALA A 51 62.49 -32.56 33.87
C ALA A 51 61.73 -32.09 32.62
N ILE A 52 62.03 -32.71 31.48
CA ILE A 52 61.37 -32.48 30.19
C ILE A 52 60.96 -33.83 29.61
N ILE A 53 59.67 -33.99 29.33
CA ILE A 53 59.12 -35.22 28.73
C ILE A 53 59.56 -35.31 27.28
N ARG A 54 60.10 -36.45 26.87
CA ARG A 54 60.55 -36.75 25.51
C ARG A 54 59.61 -37.69 24.78
N LYS A 55 58.97 -38.60 25.50
CA LYS A 55 58.02 -39.55 24.93
C LYS A 55 57.09 -40.11 26.00
N TYR A 56 55.81 -40.24 25.68
CA TYR A 56 54.82 -40.99 26.45
C TYR A 56 54.68 -42.41 25.88
N LYS A 57 54.59 -43.39 26.77
CA LYS A 57 54.50 -44.84 26.48
C LYS A 57 53.38 -45.53 27.26
N GLY A 58 52.64 -44.79 28.08
CA GLY A 58 51.54 -45.33 28.87
C GLY A 58 50.37 -45.78 28.00
N ALA A 59 49.38 -46.44 28.64
CA ALA A 59 48.25 -47.05 27.94
C ALA A 59 47.22 -46.04 27.38
N GLY A 60 47.35 -44.75 27.67
CA GLY A 60 46.37 -43.71 27.30
C GLY A 60 45.28 -43.53 28.37
N GLY A 61 44.05 -43.19 27.96
CA GLY A 61 42.95 -42.86 28.87
C GLY A 61 43.08 -41.44 29.44
N THR A 62 42.77 -41.28 30.72
CA THR A 62 42.97 -40.02 31.45
C THR A 62 44.39 -40.01 32.02
N VAL A 63 45.20 -39.05 31.60
CA VAL A 63 46.63 -38.94 31.98
C VAL A 63 46.86 -37.65 32.76
N GLU A 64 47.11 -37.79 34.05
CA GLU A 64 47.68 -36.69 34.86
C GLU A 64 49.20 -36.75 34.78
N ILE A 65 49.84 -35.75 34.17
CA ILE A 65 51.29 -35.69 34.05
C ILE A 65 51.89 -35.45 35.45
N PRO A 66 52.84 -36.28 35.91
CA PRO A 66 53.47 -36.12 37.23
C PRO A 66 54.08 -34.72 37.41
N ALA A 67 53.92 -34.14 38.59
CA ALA A 67 54.55 -32.85 38.93
C ALA A 67 56.09 -32.94 38.92
N THR A 68 56.65 -34.12 39.20
CA THR A 68 58.09 -34.40 39.15
C THR A 68 58.38 -35.71 38.41
N LEU A 69 59.52 -35.74 37.71
CA LEU A 69 60.10 -36.95 37.12
C LEU A 69 61.58 -36.99 37.52
N GLY A 70 62.05 -38.12 38.07
CA GLY A 70 63.41 -38.24 38.60
C GLY A 70 63.72 -37.30 39.77
N GLY A 71 62.68 -36.80 40.47
CA GLY A 71 62.79 -35.82 41.55
C GLY A 71 62.83 -34.35 41.10
N ASP A 72 62.92 -34.08 39.80
CA ASP A 72 62.92 -32.73 39.24
C ASP A 72 61.53 -32.32 38.74
N PRO A 73 61.11 -31.04 38.88
CA PRO A 73 59.84 -30.53 38.37
C PRO A 73 59.70 -30.70 36.86
N VAL A 74 58.53 -31.15 36.40
CA VAL A 74 58.23 -31.26 34.97
C VAL A 74 57.93 -29.87 34.40
N THR A 75 58.80 -29.39 33.51
CA THR A 75 58.74 -28.00 33.01
C THR A 75 58.27 -27.88 31.56
N GLY A 76 58.26 -28.97 30.80
CA GLY A 76 57.82 -28.92 29.41
C GLY A 76 57.77 -30.28 28.73
N ILE A 77 57.16 -30.26 27.54
CA ILE A 77 56.94 -31.44 26.70
C ILE A 77 57.68 -31.21 25.39
N LYS A 78 58.62 -32.08 25.03
CA LYS A 78 59.32 -31.97 23.74
C LYS A 78 58.40 -32.22 22.55
N MET A 79 58.89 -31.78 21.39
CA MET A 79 58.34 -32.09 20.09
C MET A 79 57.94 -33.57 19.99
N GLN A 80 56.70 -33.82 19.56
CA GLN A 80 56.13 -35.16 19.31
C GLN A 80 56.06 -36.12 20.51
N ALA A 81 56.14 -35.65 21.76
CA ALA A 81 56.19 -36.55 22.91
C ALA A 81 54.95 -37.45 23.08
N PHE A 82 53.76 -36.99 22.68
CA PHE A 82 52.49 -37.73 22.70
C PHE A 82 51.91 -37.93 21.29
N ILE A 83 52.72 -37.83 20.23
CA ILE A 83 52.23 -37.97 18.85
C ILE A 83 51.46 -39.29 18.66
N GLU A 84 50.31 -39.22 17.98
CA GLU A 84 49.44 -40.35 17.64
C GLU A 84 48.99 -41.21 18.85
N CYS A 85 48.94 -40.65 20.05
CA CYS A 85 48.37 -41.33 21.23
C CYS A 85 46.84 -41.38 21.14
N THR A 86 46.30 -42.12 20.17
CA THR A 86 44.86 -42.21 19.84
C THR A 86 43.98 -42.74 20.99
N SER A 87 44.57 -43.44 21.96
CA SER A 87 43.88 -43.93 23.17
C SER A 87 43.83 -42.89 24.30
N LEU A 88 44.55 -41.77 24.20
CA LEU A 88 44.50 -40.67 25.17
C LEU A 88 43.13 -39.99 25.10
N LYS A 89 42.43 -39.90 26.22
CA LYS A 89 41.10 -39.28 26.36
C LYS A 89 41.16 -37.91 27.00
N SER A 90 41.97 -37.75 28.04
CA SER A 90 42.24 -36.45 28.65
C SER A 90 43.67 -36.35 29.15
N VAL A 91 44.21 -35.15 29.19
CA VAL A 91 45.54 -34.88 29.76
C VAL A 91 45.52 -33.66 30.67
N SER A 92 46.14 -33.77 31.84
CA SER A 92 46.30 -32.67 32.79
C SER A 92 47.77 -32.37 33.03
N MET A 93 48.16 -31.10 32.92
CA MET A 93 49.53 -30.63 33.02
C MET A 93 49.83 -30.03 34.40
N PRO A 94 50.97 -30.37 35.03
CA PRO A 94 51.31 -29.83 36.35
C PRO A 94 51.65 -28.34 36.29
N GLU A 95 51.44 -27.64 37.41
CA GLU A 95 51.70 -26.20 37.53
C GLU A 95 53.12 -25.78 37.13
N SER A 96 54.12 -26.64 37.28
CA SER A 96 55.52 -26.34 36.93
C SER A 96 55.78 -26.25 35.42
N MET A 97 54.84 -26.69 34.58
CA MET A 97 54.98 -26.71 33.13
C MET A 97 54.80 -25.32 32.54
N THR A 98 55.70 -24.93 31.62
CA THR A 98 55.70 -23.59 31.00
C THR A 98 55.62 -23.59 29.48
N TRP A 99 55.88 -24.71 28.80
CA TRP A 99 55.81 -24.79 27.32
C TRP A 99 55.44 -26.19 26.80
N ILE A 100 54.80 -26.20 25.63
CA ILE A 100 54.48 -27.39 24.83
C ILE A 100 55.25 -27.28 23.51
N GLY A 101 56.05 -28.30 23.20
CA GLY A 101 56.82 -28.36 21.96
C GLY A 101 55.99 -28.75 20.74
N ASP A 102 56.57 -28.51 19.57
CA ASP A 102 55.90 -28.67 18.28
C ASP A 102 55.30 -30.08 18.10
N SER A 103 54.07 -30.15 17.59
CA SER A 103 53.37 -31.42 17.37
C SER A 103 53.28 -32.34 18.61
N ALA A 104 53.39 -31.81 19.84
CA ALA A 104 53.46 -32.61 21.05
C ALA A 104 52.30 -33.62 21.18
N PHE A 105 51.08 -33.24 20.82
CA PHE A 105 49.88 -34.07 20.85
C PHE A 105 49.28 -34.31 19.46
N ALA A 106 50.02 -34.05 18.38
CA ALA A 106 49.51 -34.22 17.02
C ALA A 106 48.97 -35.65 16.80
N GLY A 107 47.78 -35.78 16.20
CA GLY A 107 47.14 -37.07 15.91
C GLY A 107 46.57 -37.80 17.14
N CYS A 108 46.46 -37.16 18.31
CA CYS A 108 45.73 -37.71 19.46
C CYS A 108 44.21 -37.67 19.21
N THR A 109 43.71 -38.46 18.25
CA THR A 109 42.32 -38.38 17.79
C THR A 109 41.26 -38.71 18.86
N GLY A 110 41.65 -39.40 19.93
CA GLY A 110 40.79 -39.71 21.07
C GLY A 110 40.74 -38.62 22.16
N LEU A 111 41.60 -37.59 22.07
CA LEU A 111 41.76 -36.58 23.12
C LEU A 111 40.58 -35.63 23.13
N GLU A 112 39.77 -35.70 24.17
CA GLU A 112 38.53 -34.93 24.33
C GLU A 112 38.73 -33.67 25.19
N GLN A 113 39.65 -33.73 26.17
CA GLN A 113 39.88 -32.66 27.13
C GLN A 113 41.37 -32.44 27.43
N VAL A 114 41.77 -31.17 27.53
CA VAL A 114 43.14 -30.77 27.90
C VAL A 114 43.05 -29.75 29.02
N GLU A 115 43.64 -30.08 30.16
CA GLU A 115 43.86 -29.14 31.26
C GLU A 115 45.30 -28.62 31.18
N PHE A 116 45.44 -27.38 30.72
CA PHE A 116 46.74 -26.73 30.61
C PHE A 116 47.27 -26.29 31.98
N SER A 117 48.59 -26.19 32.09
CA SER A 117 49.21 -25.56 33.25
C SER A 117 48.86 -24.07 33.29
N PRO A 118 48.50 -23.50 34.45
CA PRO A 118 48.29 -22.06 34.60
C PRO A 118 49.56 -21.22 34.35
N ASN A 119 50.73 -21.87 34.29
CA ASN A 119 52.02 -21.23 33.99
C ASN A 119 52.50 -21.42 32.55
N LEU A 120 51.67 -21.99 31.69
CA LEU A 120 51.98 -22.14 30.26
C LEU A 120 52.10 -20.77 29.58
N THR A 121 53.19 -20.54 28.84
CA THR A 121 53.43 -19.28 28.12
C THR A 121 53.24 -19.40 26.61
N THR A 122 53.36 -20.61 26.06
CA THR A 122 53.40 -20.82 24.60
C THR A 122 52.76 -22.16 24.23
N ILE A 123 51.91 -22.12 23.19
CA ILE A 123 51.41 -23.30 22.48
C ILE A 123 52.12 -23.36 21.13
N GLY A 124 53.03 -24.34 20.97
CA GLY A 124 53.88 -24.45 19.79
C GLY A 124 53.15 -24.89 18.50
N PRO A 125 53.82 -24.80 17.34
CA PRO A 125 53.24 -25.18 16.06
C PRO A 125 52.71 -26.61 16.06
N ASN A 126 51.53 -26.82 15.46
CA ASN A 126 50.88 -28.14 15.34
C ASN A 126 50.61 -28.87 16.67
N SER A 127 50.70 -28.21 17.83
CA SER A 127 50.67 -28.87 19.15
C SER A 127 49.51 -29.84 19.34
N PHE A 128 48.32 -29.52 18.81
CA PHE A 128 47.10 -30.33 18.84
C PHE A 128 46.55 -30.61 17.43
N TYR A 129 47.44 -30.70 16.43
CA TYR A 129 47.06 -30.99 15.05
C TYR A 129 46.25 -32.30 14.94
N SER A 130 45.08 -32.27 14.31
CA SER A 130 44.17 -33.41 14.13
C SER A 130 43.77 -34.13 15.42
N CYS A 131 43.65 -33.39 16.54
CA CYS A 131 43.04 -33.89 17.77
C CYS A 131 41.51 -33.89 17.65
N ASN A 132 40.97 -34.77 16.80
CA ASN A 132 39.56 -34.76 16.40
C ASN A 132 38.57 -34.90 17.56
N GLY A 133 38.96 -35.51 18.68
CA GLY A 133 38.12 -35.67 19.86
C GLY A 133 37.87 -34.39 20.66
N LEU A 134 38.69 -33.35 20.47
CA LEU A 134 38.73 -32.19 21.34
C LEU A 134 37.49 -31.32 21.13
N THR A 135 36.70 -31.11 22.19
CA THR A 135 35.40 -30.41 22.08
C THR A 135 35.46 -28.93 22.46
N SER A 136 36.30 -28.60 23.43
CA SER A 136 36.48 -27.22 23.91
C SER A 136 37.88 -27.02 24.46
N VAL A 137 38.41 -25.81 24.27
CA VAL A 137 39.76 -25.44 24.72
C VAL A 137 39.69 -24.14 25.51
N VAL A 138 40.29 -24.13 26.70
CA VAL A 138 40.50 -22.91 27.48
C VAL A 138 41.99 -22.66 27.58
N VAL A 139 42.48 -21.67 26.85
CA VAL A 139 43.89 -21.28 26.88
C VAL A 139 44.17 -20.49 28.16
N PRO A 140 45.21 -20.83 28.95
CA PRO A 140 45.44 -20.22 30.26
C PRO A 140 46.02 -18.81 30.18
N ASP A 141 45.69 -17.97 31.16
CA ASP A 141 45.92 -16.51 31.21
C ASP A 141 47.37 -16.01 31.07
N LYS A 142 48.37 -16.90 31.05
CA LYS A 142 49.78 -16.54 30.87
C LYS A 142 50.30 -16.84 29.46
N VAL A 143 49.50 -17.43 28.59
CA VAL A 143 49.89 -17.70 27.20
C VAL A 143 50.00 -16.39 26.44
N THR A 144 51.15 -16.15 25.84
CA THR A 144 51.42 -14.96 25.03
C THR A 144 51.42 -15.25 23.54
N SER A 145 51.68 -16.51 23.15
CA SER A 145 51.71 -16.93 21.74
C SER A 145 50.99 -18.26 21.51
N ILE A 146 50.16 -18.28 20.46
CA ILE A 146 49.56 -19.47 19.86
C ILE A 146 50.04 -19.53 18.41
N GLU A 147 50.87 -20.54 18.11
CA GLU A 147 51.60 -20.62 16.86
C GLU A 147 50.81 -21.32 15.74
N SER A 148 51.38 -21.34 14.53
CA SER A 148 50.74 -21.90 13.33
C SER A 148 50.17 -23.31 13.50
N LEU A 149 48.95 -23.51 12.98
CA LEU A 149 48.25 -24.80 12.95
C LEU A 149 48.08 -25.48 14.32
N ALA A 150 48.16 -24.72 15.43
CA ALA A 150 48.14 -25.27 16.79
C ALA A 150 46.96 -26.22 17.06
N PHE A 151 45.78 -25.92 16.51
CA PHE A 151 44.56 -26.73 16.61
C PHE A 151 44.03 -27.15 15.23
N PHE A 152 44.87 -27.18 14.20
CA PHE A 152 44.41 -27.49 12.85
C PHE A 152 43.67 -28.83 12.80
N GLY A 153 42.51 -28.87 12.15
CA GLY A 153 41.75 -30.10 11.94
C GLY A 153 41.18 -30.73 13.22
N CYS A 154 41.04 -29.98 14.32
CA CYS A 154 40.28 -30.44 15.50
C CYS A 154 38.78 -30.44 15.17
N LEU A 155 38.32 -31.49 14.48
CA LEU A 155 37.00 -31.51 13.84
C LEU A 155 35.82 -31.37 14.80
N ASN A 156 35.93 -31.79 16.07
CA ASN A 156 34.85 -31.66 17.05
C ASN A 156 34.96 -30.41 17.94
N LEU A 157 35.93 -29.53 17.70
CA LEU A 157 36.14 -28.35 18.53
C LEU A 157 35.01 -27.35 18.27
N GLU A 158 34.14 -27.15 19.25
CA GLU A 158 33.00 -26.24 19.13
C GLU A 158 33.31 -24.83 19.64
N SER A 159 34.20 -24.72 20.63
CA SER A 159 34.59 -23.44 21.20
C SER A 159 36.03 -23.39 21.69
N ILE A 160 36.65 -22.22 21.56
CA ILE A 160 37.97 -21.93 22.12
C ILE A 160 37.94 -20.59 22.87
N THR A 161 38.50 -20.58 24.08
CA THR A 161 38.72 -19.36 24.86
C THR A 161 40.18 -18.96 24.80
N ILE A 162 40.44 -17.72 24.37
CA ILE A 162 41.77 -17.12 24.20
C ILE A 162 41.91 -15.98 25.22
N PRO A 163 42.93 -15.97 26.09
CA PRO A 163 43.11 -14.93 27.10
C PRO A 163 43.61 -13.62 26.48
N ALA A 164 43.38 -12.51 27.18
CA ALA A 164 43.86 -11.17 26.77
C ALA A 164 45.39 -11.05 26.72
N SER A 165 46.11 -11.99 27.34
CA SER A 165 47.58 -12.06 27.35
C SER A 165 48.18 -12.46 26.01
N VAL A 166 47.39 -13.04 25.09
CA VAL A 166 47.85 -13.42 23.76
C VAL A 166 48.12 -12.16 22.95
N THR A 167 49.39 -11.97 22.58
CA THR A 167 49.86 -10.88 21.72
C THR A 167 50.30 -11.36 20.35
N THR A 168 50.41 -12.68 20.18
CA THR A 168 50.80 -13.33 18.92
C THR A 168 49.87 -14.50 18.68
N LEU A 169 49.08 -14.42 17.61
CA LEU A 169 48.13 -15.44 17.21
C LEU A 169 48.31 -15.67 15.71
N ASP A 170 48.83 -16.84 15.35
CA ASP A 170 48.96 -17.18 13.93
C ASP A 170 47.56 -17.36 13.31
N SER A 171 47.36 -16.87 12.08
CA SER A 171 46.05 -16.89 11.43
C SER A 171 45.51 -18.31 11.22
N THR A 172 46.40 -19.30 11.13
CA THR A 172 46.04 -20.69 10.84
C THR A 172 45.74 -21.53 12.09
N PHE A 173 45.75 -20.94 13.29
CA PHE A 173 45.71 -21.68 14.55
C PHE A 173 44.49 -22.62 14.70
N VAL A 174 43.35 -22.31 14.06
CA VAL A 174 42.12 -23.14 14.03
C VAL A 174 41.68 -23.51 12.62
N PHE A 175 42.58 -23.42 11.64
CA PHE A 175 42.24 -23.77 10.27
C PHE A 175 41.80 -25.24 10.17
N GLY A 176 40.71 -25.51 9.45
CA GLY A 176 40.14 -26.86 9.35
C GLY A 176 39.32 -27.32 10.56
N CYS A 177 39.09 -26.50 11.59
CA CYS A 177 38.15 -26.80 12.68
C CYS A 177 36.70 -26.60 12.23
N THR A 178 36.15 -27.52 11.44
CA THR A 178 34.87 -27.32 10.74
C THR A 178 33.64 -27.18 11.64
N ASN A 179 33.68 -27.65 12.89
CA ASN A 179 32.56 -27.49 13.85
C ASN A 179 32.75 -26.32 14.82
N LEU A 180 33.77 -25.47 14.64
CA LEU A 180 34.04 -24.36 15.54
C LEU A 180 32.98 -23.27 15.36
N LYS A 181 32.16 -23.09 16.40
CA LYS A 181 31.06 -22.13 16.42
C LYS A 181 31.45 -20.82 17.12
N LYS A 182 32.38 -20.87 18.07
CA LYS A 182 32.71 -19.72 18.93
C LYS A 182 34.19 -19.60 19.25
N ILE A 183 34.74 -18.40 19.09
CA ILE A 183 36.00 -17.96 19.69
C ILE A 183 35.66 -16.92 20.75
N GLU A 184 36.06 -17.16 21.99
CA GLU A 184 35.90 -16.21 23.08
C GLU A 184 37.25 -15.59 23.41
N PHE A 185 37.46 -14.33 23.03
CA PHE A 185 38.67 -13.59 23.35
C PHE A 185 38.44 -12.77 24.63
N LYS A 186 39.23 -13.03 25.68
CA LYS A 186 39.09 -12.35 26.97
C LYS A 186 39.65 -10.92 26.98
N GLY A 187 40.25 -10.47 25.88
CA GLY A 187 40.66 -9.08 25.68
C GLY A 187 39.56 -8.22 25.05
N THR A 188 39.89 -6.96 24.77
CA THR A 188 39.04 -6.01 24.06
C THR A 188 39.09 -6.21 22.55
N GLN A 189 38.16 -5.60 21.83
CA GLN A 189 38.16 -5.59 20.37
C GLN A 189 39.47 -5.08 19.76
N ALA A 190 39.99 -3.99 20.31
CA ALA A 190 41.22 -3.37 19.82
C ALA A 190 42.42 -4.34 19.96
N GLN A 191 42.44 -5.11 21.05
CA GLN A 191 43.47 -6.13 21.27
C GLN A 191 43.33 -7.29 20.28
N TRP A 192 42.10 -7.70 19.93
CA TRP A 192 41.86 -8.71 18.91
C TRP A 192 42.34 -8.25 17.53
N ASN A 193 42.00 -7.03 17.12
CA ASN A 193 42.37 -6.49 15.81
C ASN A 193 43.89 -6.32 15.68
N ALA A 194 44.57 -6.00 16.78
CA ALA A 194 46.02 -5.89 16.83
C ALA A 194 46.75 -7.23 16.58
N LEU A 195 46.05 -8.37 16.67
CA LEU A 195 46.61 -9.69 16.33
C LEU A 195 46.77 -9.88 14.82
N SER A 196 46.13 -9.06 13.99
CA SER A 196 46.24 -9.09 12.52
C SER A 196 46.02 -10.49 11.92
N ILE A 197 44.99 -11.19 12.42
CA ILE A 197 44.62 -12.50 11.89
C ILE A 197 43.97 -12.36 10.51
N ASN A 198 44.34 -13.25 9.59
CA ASN A 198 43.68 -13.36 8.30
C ASN A 198 42.39 -14.19 8.45
N PRO A 199 41.20 -13.60 8.18
CA PRO A 199 39.92 -14.26 8.40
C PRO A 199 39.67 -15.46 7.48
N HIS A 200 40.38 -15.59 6.34
CA HIS A 200 40.24 -16.72 5.42
C HIS A 200 40.58 -18.08 6.05
N TYR A 201 41.38 -18.08 7.11
CA TYR A 201 41.77 -19.29 7.83
C TYR A 201 40.82 -19.63 9.00
N LEU A 202 39.81 -18.80 9.25
CA LEU A 202 38.78 -19.08 10.24
C LEU A 202 37.66 -19.94 9.62
N PRO A 203 37.08 -20.90 10.37
CA PRO A 203 35.93 -21.66 9.92
C PRO A 203 34.72 -20.75 9.60
N VAL A 204 34.02 -21.08 8.51
CA VAL A 204 32.80 -20.35 8.10
C VAL A 204 31.76 -20.37 9.22
N GLY A 205 31.18 -19.21 9.54
CA GLY A 205 30.14 -19.07 10.56
C GLY A 205 30.64 -19.00 12.01
N VAL A 206 31.96 -18.97 12.25
CA VAL A 206 32.50 -18.83 13.61
C VAL A 206 32.21 -17.43 14.19
N SER A 207 31.65 -17.38 15.39
CA SER A 207 31.40 -16.13 16.12
C SER A 207 32.59 -15.78 17.01
N ILE A 208 33.15 -14.57 16.89
CA ILE A 208 34.19 -14.06 17.78
C ILE A 208 33.58 -13.12 18.80
N VAL A 209 33.78 -13.38 20.09
CA VAL A 209 33.22 -12.59 21.19
C VAL A 209 34.35 -12.05 22.05
N CYS A 210 34.44 -10.72 22.19
CA CYS A 210 35.39 -10.05 23.06
C CYS A 210 34.80 -9.81 24.46
N ALA A 211 35.65 -9.63 25.48
CA ALA A 211 35.21 -9.48 26.87
C ALA A 211 34.43 -8.19 27.16
N ASP A 212 34.55 -7.19 26.30
CA ASP A 212 33.78 -5.95 26.32
C ASP A 212 32.37 -6.10 25.69
N GLY A 213 32.01 -7.30 25.23
CA GLY A 213 30.72 -7.61 24.62
C GLY A 213 30.64 -7.30 23.13
N THR A 214 31.74 -6.84 22.51
CA THR A 214 31.83 -6.55 21.08
C THR A 214 32.20 -7.80 20.26
N ILE A 215 31.83 -7.81 18.97
CA ILE A 215 32.16 -8.90 18.03
C ILE A 215 33.43 -8.53 17.28
N GLY A 216 34.42 -9.43 17.29
CA GLY A 216 35.73 -9.11 16.76
C GLY A 216 36.03 -9.52 15.34
N GLY A 217 36.15 -8.52 14.45
CA GLY A 217 36.61 -8.67 13.07
C GLY A 217 38.06 -8.21 12.88
N GLY A 218 38.96 -9.12 12.53
CA GLY A 218 40.30 -8.77 12.07
C GLY A 218 40.27 -8.18 10.66
N SER A 219 40.69 -6.91 10.52
CA SER A 219 40.97 -6.11 9.30
C SER A 219 39.87 -6.10 8.20
N ASP A 220 39.08 -5.05 7.97
CA ASP A 220 39.18 -3.62 8.34
C ASP A 220 37.83 -3.09 8.91
N PRO A 221 37.83 -2.47 10.12
CA PRO A 221 36.66 -1.91 10.80
C PRO A 221 36.32 -0.43 10.44
N ASN A 222 36.63 0.05 9.22
CA ASN A 222 36.28 1.40 8.77
C ASN A 222 35.75 1.48 7.32
N VAL A 223 34.63 0.82 7.07
CA VAL A 223 33.54 1.49 6.34
C VAL A 223 32.35 1.53 7.31
N LYS A 224 31.60 2.62 7.31
CA LYS A 224 30.34 2.65 8.03
C LYS A 224 29.39 1.79 7.21
N ASN A 225 29.29 0.51 7.53
CA ASN A 225 28.59 -0.45 6.69
C ASN A 225 27.07 -0.23 6.81
N TYR A 226 26.46 0.34 5.77
CA TYR A 226 25.00 0.42 5.60
C TYR A 226 24.46 -0.83 4.86
N SER A 227 25.09 -2.00 5.04
CA SER A 227 24.52 -3.29 4.64
C SER A 227 23.85 -3.97 5.84
N LEU A 228 22.53 -3.88 5.92
CA LEU A 228 21.79 -4.56 6.99
C LEU A 228 21.68 -6.04 6.64
N THR A 229 22.50 -6.87 7.28
CA THR A 229 22.42 -8.33 7.19
C THR A 229 21.56 -8.88 8.33
N VAL A 230 20.35 -9.36 8.04
CA VAL A 230 19.43 -9.95 9.03
C VAL A 230 19.60 -11.48 9.03
N CYS A 231 20.46 -12.00 9.91
CA CYS A 231 20.64 -13.44 10.10
C CYS A 231 20.14 -13.86 11.49
N GLY A 232 19.02 -14.60 11.57
CA GLY A 232 18.63 -15.60 12.59
C GLY A 232 19.01 -15.52 14.08
N LYS A 233 19.57 -14.43 14.62
CA LYS A 233 19.88 -14.21 16.05
C LYS A 233 19.19 -12.96 16.56
N ALA A 234 18.73 -13.01 17.81
CA ALA A 234 18.01 -11.92 18.47
C ALA A 234 18.74 -10.57 18.33
N VAL A 235 18.09 -9.59 17.72
CA VAL A 235 18.55 -8.20 17.70
C VAL A 235 18.24 -7.59 19.07
N THR A 236 19.28 -7.37 19.86
CA THR A 236 19.22 -6.62 21.11
C THR A 236 19.88 -5.26 20.91
N SER A 237 19.70 -4.33 21.84
CA SER A 237 20.37 -3.02 21.79
C SER A 237 21.91 -3.09 21.69
N ALA A 238 22.51 -4.27 21.95
CA ALA A 238 23.94 -4.52 21.79
C ALA A 238 24.37 -4.87 20.34
N ASN A 239 23.42 -5.16 19.45
CA ASN A 239 23.60 -5.44 18.02
C ASN A 239 23.09 -4.28 17.14
N CYS A 240 22.66 -3.18 17.78
CA CYS A 240 21.94 -2.05 17.18
C CYS A 240 22.84 -0.81 16.94
N GLU A 241 24.16 -0.94 16.83
CA GLU A 241 24.98 0.23 16.41
C GLU A 241 24.93 0.49 14.90
N ASN A 242 24.28 -0.39 14.12
CA ASN A 242 23.87 -0.14 12.72
C ASN A 242 22.41 0.34 12.61
N ILE A 243 21.85 0.86 13.71
CA ILE A 243 20.77 1.82 13.61
C ILE A 243 21.40 3.11 13.11
N LEU A 244 21.16 3.45 11.86
CA LEU A 244 21.64 4.69 11.28
C LEU A 244 20.84 5.80 11.97
N GLU A 245 21.38 6.39 13.01
CA GLU A 245 20.73 7.53 13.65
C GLU A 245 20.68 8.69 12.64
N ASP A 246 19.58 9.45 12.67
CA ASP A 246 19.55 10.82 12.14
C ASP A 246 20.83 11.57 12.63
N PRO A 247 21.50 12.41 11.83
CA PRO A 247 22.55 13.31 12.34
C PRO A 247 22.19 14.09 13.63
N ALA A 248 20.90 14.20 13.99
CA ALA A 248 20.42 14.74 15.27
C ALA A 248 20.26 13.73 16.44
N GLY A 249 20.42 12.41 16.23
CA GLY A 249 20.53 11.37 17.27
C GLY A 249 19.23 10.97 17.98
N THR A 250 18.06 11.11 17.34
CA THR A 250 16.75 10.95 18.04
C THR A 250 15.87 9.80 17.56
N THR A 251 16.03 9.27 16.33
CA THR A 251 15.21 8.14 15.83
C THR A 251 16.01 7.14 14.98
N PRO A 252 15.78 5.82 15.17
CA PRO A 252 16.34 4.77 14.33
C PRO A 252 15.86 4.76 12.88
N ARG A 253 16.77 4.73 11.89
CA ARG A 253 16.42 4.50 10.47
C ARG A 253 16.12 3.04 10.12
N ALA A 254 16.47 2.09 10.99
CA ALA A 254 16.12 0.68 10.83
C ALA A 254 15.91 0.04 12.21
N VAL A 255 14.85 -0.77 12.38
CA VAL A 255 14.55 -1.50 13.62
C VAL A 255 14.11 -2.90 13.26
N TYR A 256 14.81 -3.92 13.75
CA TYR A 256 14.43 -5.32 13.53
C TYR A 256 13.80 -5.93 14.78
N ASP A 257 12.60 -6.49 14.62
CA ASP A 257 11.90 -7.34 15.58
C ASP A 257 12.18 -8.81 15.24
N PRO A 258 13.00 -9.53 16.04
CA PRO A 258 13.35 -10.91 15.78
C PRO A 258 12.19 -11.89 16.02
N ASP A 259 11.23 -11.56 16.89
CA ASP A 259 10.09 -12.43 17.19
C ASP A 259 9.08 -12.42 16.03
N ARG A 260 8.93 -11.27 15.39
CA ARG A 260 8.06 -11.08 14.22
C ARG A 260 8.79 -11.20 12.89
N LYS A 261 10.11 -11.34 12.89
CA LYS A 261 10.99 -11.24 11.72
C LYS A 261 10.67 -10.00 10.87
N THR A 262 10.42 -8.88 11.54
CA THR A 262 9.98 -7.64 10.90
C THR A 262 11.08 -6.60 10.97
N LEU A 263 11.46 -6.03 9.84
CA LEU A 263 12.35 -4.90 9.71
C LEU A 263 11.56 -3.64 9.38
N THR A 264 11.54 -2.68 10.29
CA THR A 264 10.94 -1.36 10.08
C THR A 264 12.01 -0.37 9.63
N LEU A 265 11.86 0.20 8.44
CA LEU A 265 12.78 1.18 7.86
C LEU A 265 12.22 2.59 7.95
N ASN A 266 13.09 3.58 8.15
CA ASN A 266 12.74 4.99 8.20
C ASN A 266 13.84 5.85 7.54
N GLY A 267 13.46 6.75 6.63
CA GLY A 267 14.37 7.69 5.97
C GLY A 267 15.35 7.03 4.99
N THR A 268 16.31 7.81 4.49
CA THR A 268 17.26 7.32 3.48
C THR A 268 18.37 6.47 4.11
N ILE A 269 18.64 5.31 3.54
CA ILE A 269 19.71 4.37 3.86
C ILE A 269 20.64 4.34 2.64
N LYS A 270 21.87 4.84 2.81
CA LYS A 270 22.85 4.92 1.71
C LYS A 270 23.92 3.85 1.87
N ALA A 271 24.11 2.95 0.91
CA ALA A 271 25.20 1.98 0.90
C ALA A 271 26.44 2.53 0.18
N ALA A 272 27.63 2.27 0.75
CA ALA A 272 28.90 2.64 0.15
C ALA A 272 29.44 1.51 -0.75
N ALA A 273 30.06 1.84 -1.89
CA ALA A 273 30.61 0.86 -2.85
C ALA A 273 31.52 -0.24 -2.24
N ALA A 274 32.33 0.10 -1.23
CA ALA A 274 33.21 -0.87 -0.57
C ALA A 274 32.46 -1.96 0.25
N ASP A 275 31.23 -1.69 0.69
CA ASP A 275 30.39 -2.64 1.43
C ASP A 275 29.68 -3.62 0.50
N THR A 276 29.39 -3.17 -0.71
CA THR A 276 28.59 -3.87 -1.71
C THR A 276 29.43 -4.87 -2.49
N GLU A 277 30.71 -4.57 -2.69
CA GLU A 277 31.72 -5.55 -3.16
C GLU A 277 31.80 -6.81 -2.25
N GLN A 278 31.55 -6.66 -0.93
CA GLN A 278 31.62 -7.78 0.02
C GLN A 278 30.29 -8.54 0.18
N THR A 279 29.17 -7.81 0.16
CA THR A 279 27.85 -8.37 0.52
C THR A 279 26.95 -8.63 -0.70
N GLY A 280 27.18 -7.89 -1.78
CA GLY A 280 26.39 -7.87 -3.01
C GLY A 280 25.08 -7.11 -2.91
N ALA A 281 24.70 -6.55 -1.75
CA ALA A 281 23.39 -5.90 -1.57
C ALA A 281 23.31 -4.87 -0.42
N ILE A 282 22.36 -3.93 -0.51
CA ILE A 282 22.07 -2.93 0.55
C ILE A 282 21.37 -3.60 1.74
N ILE A 283 20.38 -4.45 1.49
CA ILE A 283 19.78 -5.30 2.52
C ILE A 283 19.99 -6.75 2.13
N LYS A 284 20.49 -7.55 3.07
CA LYS A 284 20.67 -8.99 2.86
C LYS A 284 19.97 -9.80 3.94
N THR A 285 19.21 -10.81 3.56
CA THR A 285 18.59 -11.76 4.49
C THR A 285 18.76 -13.18 3.99
N GLU A 286 18.93 -14.13 4.92
CA GLU A 286 18.96 -15.57 4.62
C GLU A 286 17.69 -16.29 5.12
N ASP A 287 16.88 -15.58 5.90
CA ASP A 287 15.62 -16.02 6.49
C ASP A 287 14.44 -15.18 5.96
N ALA A 288 13.22 -15.70 6.16
CA ALA A 288 12.01 -14.95 5.86
C ALA A 288 12.01 -13.59 6.59
N LEU A 289 11.68 -12.54 5.86
CA LEU A 289 11.70 -11.16 6.36
C LEU A 289 10.46 -10.39 5.92
N THR A 290 9.87 -9.65 6.86
CA THR A 290 8.85 -8.64 6.55
C THR A 290 9.45 -7.25 6.66
N ILE A 291 9.37 -6.42 5.62
CA ILE A 291 9.82 -5.03 5.63
C ILE A 291 8.60 -4.11 5.69
N THR A 292 8.68 -3.10 6.56
CA THR A 292 7.65 -2.08 6.77
C THR A 292 8.28 -0.69 6.90
N GLY A 293 7.48 0.38 6.87
CA GLY A 293 7.95 1.74 7.09
C GLY A 293 8.37 2.46 5.80
N ASN A 294 8.91 3.67 5.95
CA ASN A 294 9.11 4.58 4.82
C ASN A 294 10.60 4.88 4.66
N ALA A 295 11.22 4.39 3.59
CA ALA A 295 12.65 4.53 3.38
C ALA A 295 13.04 4.65 1.90
N ALA A 296 14.21 5.22 1.68
CA ALA A 296 14.90 5.19 0.39
C ALA A 296 16.21 4.42 0.55
N LEU A 297 16.45 3.40 -0.26
CA LEU A 297 17.70 2.66 -0.35
C LEU A 297 18.48 3.22 -1.54
N GLU A 298 19.60 3.87 -1.26
CA GLU A 298 20.41 4.54 -2.29
C GLU A 298 21.83 3.96 -2.29
N TRP A 299 22.43 3.83 -3.46
CA TRP A 299 23.85 3.57 -3.61
C TRP A 299 24.61 4.88 -3.92
N ASP A 300 25.80 5.07 -3.33
CA ASP A 300 26.54 6.33 -3.41
C ASP A 300 27.46 6.50 -4.64
N GLY A 301 27.47 5.52 -5.55
CA GLY A 301 28.11 5.59 -6.86
C GLY A 301 29.58 5.17 -6.84
N GLY A 302 29.82 3.88 -7.10
CA GLY A 302 31.10 3.30 -7.52
C GLY A 302 31.09 2.91 -9.01
N ASP A 303 32.16 2.29 -9.51
CA ASP A 303 32.20 1.76 -10.88
C ASP A 303 31.14 0.65 -11.07
N SER A 304 30.52 0.58 -12.26
CA SER A 304 29.31 -0.23 -12.53
C SER A 304 29.48 -1.75 -12.39
N GLU A 305 30.72 -2.28 -12.38
CA GLU A 305 30.97 -3.72 -12.24
C GLU A 305 30.78 -4.24 -10.80
N ASP A 306 30.75 -3.34 -9.80
CA ASP A 306 30.70 -3.67 -8.36
C ASP A 306 29.42 -3.15 -7.65
N ALA A 307 28.40 -2.77 -8.43
CA ALA A 307 27.16 -2.21 -7.89
C ALA A 307 26.36 -3.24 -7.05
N PRO A 308 25.72 -2.82 -5.94
CA PRO A 308 24.84 -3.68 -5.16
C PRO A 308 23.50 -3.94 -5.84
N ILE A 309 22.87 -5.02 -5.39
CA ILE A 309 21.41 -5.18 -5.43
C ILE A 309 20.78 -4.40 -4.27
N GLY A 310 19.61 -3.78 -4.46
CA GLY A 310 18.89 -3.13 -3.36
C GLY A 310 18.59 -4.09 -2.20
N ILE A 311 17.89 -5.18 -2.47
CA ILE A 311 17.56 -6.21 -1.49
C ILE A 311 17.90 -7.59 -2.04
N LEU A 312 18.68 -8.36 -1.31
CA LEU A 312 19.01 -9.75 -1.61
C LEU A 312 18.50 -10.68 -0.50
N ALA A 313 17.50 -11.52 -0.81
CA ALA A 313 17.08 -12.60 0.08
C ALA A 313 17.66 -13.95 -0.40
N ALA A 314 18.81 -14.30 0.14
CA ALA A 314 19.63 -15.46 -0.23
C ALA A 314 19.14 -16.80 0.36
N GLY A 315 17.94 -16.83 0.96
CA GLY A 315 17.37 -18.04 1.54
C GLY A 315 17.15 -19.15 0.50
N VAL A 316 17.63 -20.36 0.79
CA VAL A 316 17.69 -21.49 -0.17
C VAL A 316 16.37 -22.26 -0.37
N THR A 317 15.30 -21.91 0.35
CA THR A 317 14.01 -22.60 0.29
C THR A 317 12.86 -21.60 0.20
N ALA A 318 11.67 -22.03 -0.25
CA ALA A 318 10.49 -21.16 -0.32
C ALA A 318 10.11 -20.52 1.04
N GLU A 319 10.38 -21.19 2.16
CA GLU A 319 10.13 -20.64 3.51
C GLU A 319 11.27 -19.77 4.04
N THR A 320 12.52 -20.05 3.70
CA THR A 320 13.67 -19.26 4.17
C THR A 320 13.98 -18.07 3.26
N GLY A 321 13.51 -18.09 2.01
CA GLY A 321 13.69 -17.02 1.03
C GLY A 321 12.47 -16.12 0.83
N LYS A 322 11.44 -16.20 1.70
CA LYS A 322 10.24 -15.38 1.58
C LYS A 322 10.51 -13.93 2.01
N LEU A 323 10.22 -12.98 1.13
CA LEU A 323 10.24 -11.55 1.45
C LEU A 323 8.81 -11.00 1.42
N THR A 324 8.43 -10.20 2.41
CA THR A 324 7.15 -9.50 2.43
C THR A 324 7.36 -8.01 2.61
N LEU A 325 6.90 -7.18 1.67
CA LEU A 325 6.81 -5.73 1.83
C LEU A 325 5.37 -5.39 2.22
N SER A 326 5.16 -4.79 3.39
CA SER A 326 3.80 -4.54 3.92
C SER A 326 3.68 -3.14 4.50
N GLY A 327 2.76 -2.33 3.96
CA GLY A 327 2.58 -0.93 4.35
C GLY A 327 3.85 -0.10 4.27
N ALA A 328 4.77 -0.47 3.39
CA ALA A 328 6.03 0.22 3.21
C ALA A 328 5.91 1.30 2.12
N VAL A 329 6.65 2.39 2.27
CA VAL A 329 6.97 3.29 1.14
C VAL A 329 8.46 3.15 0.91
N LEU A 330 8.82 2.39 -0.11
CA LEU A 330 10.20 1.99 -0.36
C LEU A 330 10.65 2.47 -1.72
N GLU A 331 11.69 3.30 -1.75
CA GLU A 331 12.38 3.69 -2.96
C GLU A 331 13.72 2.95 -3.01
N ILE A 332 14.06 2.30 -4.11
CA ILE A 332 15.33 1.59 -4.30
C ILE A 332 16.01 2.19 -5.52
N THR A 333 17.23 2.68 -5.35
CA THR A 333 18.11 3.10 -6.45
C THR A 333 19.41 2.30 -6.35
N ALA A 334 19.59 1.33 -7.24
CA ALA A 334 20.69 0.37 -7.19
C ALA A 334 21.05 -0.13 -8.60
N ASP A 335 22.31 -0.01 -9.00
CA ASP A 335 22.66 -0.20 -10.41
C ASP A 335 22.68 -1.68 -10.85
N ALA A 336 22.97 -2.64 -9.96
CA ALA A 336 23.01 -4.07 -10.35
C ALA A 336 21.68 -4.81 -10.25
N GLY A 337 20.71 -4.28 -9.49
CA GLY A 337 19.38 -4.88 -9.35
C GLY A 337 18.56 -4.28 -8.21
N GLY A 338 17.24 -4.40 -8.26
CA GLY A 338 16.34 -3.92 -7.22
C GLY A 338 16.16 -4.91 -6.07
N ILE A 339 15.39 -5.97 -6.30
CA ILE A 339 15.08 -7.03 -5.33
C ILE A 339 15.38 -8.38 -5.99
N ASP A 340 16.24 -9.18 -5.37
CA ASP A 340 16.58 -10.53 -5.81
C ASP A 340 16.34 -11.53 -4.68
N LEU A 341 15.61 -12.59 -4.96
CA LEU A 341 15.34 -13.68 -4.03
C LEU A 341 15.11 -15.01 -4.74
N LEU A 342 15.58 -16.10 -4.13
CA LEU A 342 15.26 -17.46 -4.61
C LEU A 342 13.84 -17.90 -4.22
N GLY A 343 13.23 -17.25 -3.23
CA GLY A 343 11.90 -17.59 -2.71
C GLY A 343 10.76 -16.74 -3.31
N SER A 344 9.64 -16.66 -2.59
CA SER A 344 8.47 -15.89 -3.01
C SER A 344 8.48 -14.46 -2.45
N LEU A 345 8.00 -13.51 -3.26
CA LEU A 345 7.84 -12.11 -2.88
C LEU A 345 6.36 -11.78 -2.70
N THR A 346 6.00 -11.23 -1.54
CA THR A 346 4.66 -10.67 -1.28
C THR A 346 4.77 -9.16 -1.10
N ILE A 347 3.94 -8.38 -1.77
CA ILE A 347 3.85 -6.92 -1.64
C ILE A 347 2.38 -6.59 -1.32
N GLU A 348 2.12 -6.06 -0.14
CA GLU A 348 0.75 -5.93 0.39
C GLU A 348 0.51 -4.65 1.20
N ASN A 349 -0.73 -4.45 1.64
CA ASN A 349 -1.13 -3.44 2.63
C ASN A 349 -0.79 -1.99 2.24
N GLN A 350 -1.19 -1.52 1.06
CA GLN A 350 -0.94 -0.14 0.59
C GLN A 350 0.54 0.18 0.41
N THR A 351 1.37 -0.83 0.15
CA THR A 351 2.79 -0.64 -0.12
C THR A 351 2.98 0.16 -1.41
N ARG A 352 3.92 1.11 -1.36
CA ARG A 352 4.46 1.83 -2.53
C ARG A 352 5.91 1.43 -2.72
N LEU A 353 6.24 0.85 -3.87
CA LEU A 353 7.58 0.43 -4.20
C LEU A 353 8.03 1.12 -5.49
N THR A 354 9.06 1.93 -5.39
CA THR A 354 9.74 2.52 -6.54
C THR A 354 11.11 1.86 -6.68
N VAL A 355 11.45 1.34 -7.86
CA VAL A 355 12.77 0.76 -8.10
C VAL A 355 13.36 1.40 -9.35
N LYS A 356 14.56 1.95 -9.22
CA LYS A 356 15.39 2.43 -10.32
C LYS A 356 16.67 1.62 -10.36
N SER A 357 16.91 0.89 -11.46
CA SER A 357 18.04 -0.02 -11.53
C SER A 357 18.62 -0.14 -12.93
N GLY A 358 19.95 -0.25 -13.05
CA GLY A 358 20.59 -0.62 -14.31
C GLY A 358 20.41 -2.11 -14.66
N GLY A 359 20.08 -2.94 -13.67
CA GLY A 359 19.73 -4.35 -13.81
C GLY A 359 18.26 -4.60 -13.47
N ARG A 360 17.89 -5.88 -13.26
CA ARG A 360 16.49 -6.25 -13.01
C ARG A 360 15.89 -5.58 -11.79
N CYS A 361 14.66 -5.08 -11.88
CA CYS A 361 13.99 -4.50 -10.72
C CYS A 361 13.56 -5.56 -9.71
N ILE A 362 12.98 -6.68 -10.17
CA ILE A 362 12.49 -7.76 -9.29
C ILE A 362 12.83 -9.12 -9.90
N GLU A 363 13.55 -9.96 -9.16
CA GLU A 363 13.73 -11.38 -9.45
C GLU A 363 13.23 -12.21 -8.27
N ALA A 364 12.13 -12.94 -8.49
CA ALA A 364 11.55 -13.86 -7.51
C ALA A 364 11.62 -15.30 -8.04
N GLY A 365 12.48 -16.13 -7.48
CA GLY A 365 12.61 -17.54 -7.85
C GLY A 365 11.36 -18.37 -7.57
N GLY A 366 10.49 -17.91 -6.66
CA GLY A 366 9.21 -18.51 -6.32
C GLY A 366 8.01 -17.80 -6.97
N ALA A 367 6.98 -17.53 -6.17
CA ALA A 367 5.76 -16.83 -6.59
C ALA A 367 5.88 -15.33 -6.30
N LEU A 368 5.18 -14.51 -7.09
CA LEU A 368 5.05 -13.07 -6.86
C LEU A 368 3.58 -12.75 -6.56
N GLU A 369 3.30 -12.20 -5.38
CA GLU A 369 1.96 -11.79 -4.96
C GLU A 369 1.96 -10.29 -4.67
N ILE A 370 1.20 -9.52 -5.44
CA ILE A 370 1.04 -8.08 -5.28
C ILE A 370 -0.44 -7.82 -4.98
N SER A 371 -0.74 -7.24 -3.82
CA SER A 371 -2.12 -6.91 -3.45
C SER A 371 -2.24 -5.55 -2.80
N ASN A 372 -3.19 -4.73 -3.25
CA ASN A 372 -3.40 -3.39 -2.71
C ASN A 372 -2.11 -2.55 -2.68
N ALA A 373 -1.32 -2.55 -3.75
CA ALA A 373 -0.02 -1.90 -3.80
C ALA A 373 0.17 -1.04 -5.07
N GLN A 374 1.14 -0.13 -5.03
CA GLN A 374 1.59 0.64 -6.18
C GLN A 374 3.08 0.39 -6.41
N LEU A 375 3.44 -0.02 -7.62
CA LEU A 375 4.80 -0.26 -8.05
C LEU A 375 5.13 0.65 -9.23
N ASP A 376 6.28 1.32 -9.16
CA ASP A 376 6.85 2.12 -10.23
C ASP A 376 8.29 1.65 -10.47
N LEU A 377 8.51 0.86 -11.52
CA LEU A 377 9.78 0.20 -11.83
C LEU A 377 10.43 0.88 -13.04
N ASP A 378 11.73 1.14 -12.96
CA ASP A 378 12.51 1.86 -13.96
C ASP A 378 13.83 1.12 -14.18
N THR A 379 14.02 0.49 -15.35
CA THR A 379 15.19 -0.36 -15.61
C THR A 379 15.70 -0.37 -17.04
N ALA A 380 16.96 -0.79 -17.22
CA ALA A 380 17.58 -1.08 -18.51
C ALA A 380 17.76 -2.61 -18.78
N ASP A 381 17.11 -3.47 -17.98
CA ASP A 381 17.10 -4.94 -18.10
C ASP A 381 15.65 -5.47 -17.93
N ASP A 382 15.44 -6.78 -17.77
CA ASP A 382 14.15 -7.37 -17.42
C ASP A 382 13.58 -6.72 -16.14
N ALA A 383 12.39 -6.13 -16.19
CA ALA A 383 11.83 -5.47 -15.01
C ALA A 383 11.39 -6.46 -13.93
N ILE A 384 10.66 -7.52 -14.31
CA ILE A 384 10.18 -8.54 -13.37
C ILE A 384 10.44 -9.94 -13.92
N ARG A 385 11.13 -10.78 -13.15
CA ARG A 385 11.29 -12.22 -13.42
C ARG A 385 10.73 -13.05 -12.28
N VAL A 386 9.84 -13.98 -12.62
CA VAL A 386 9.17 -14.87 -11.65
C VAL A 386 9.40 -16.33 -12.04
N GLY A 387 9.80 -17.16 -11.07
CA GLY A 387 10.03 -18.58 -11.31
C GLY A 387 8.76 -19.42 -11.42
N SER A 388 7.64 -18.92 -10.89
CA SER A 388 6.33 -19.58 -10.94
C SER A 388 5.20 -18.57 -11.22
N THR A 389 4.05 -18.67 -10.53
CA THR A 389 2.87 -17.82 -10.74
C THR A 389 3.11 -16.40 -10.21
N ALA A 390 2.68 -15.41 -10.98
CA ALA A 390 2.54 -14.03 -10.56
C ALA A 390 1.06 -13.67 -10.42
N ARG A 391 0.66 -13.09 -9.28
CA ARG A 391 -0.72 -12.66 -9.01
C ARG A 391 -0.72 -11.19 -8.58
N ILE A 392 -1.47 -10.36 -9.29
CA ILE A 392 -1.56 -8.92 -9.09
C ILE A 392 -3.03 -8.55 -8.88
N GLU A 393 -3.35 -8.02 -7.70
CA GLU A 393 -4.71 -7.71 -7.28
C GLU A 393 -4.85 -6.29 -6.73
N ASN A 394 -5.90 -5.57 -7.11
CA ASN A 394 -6.21 -4.24 -6.58
C ASN A 394 -4.99 -3.29 -6.58
N SER A 395 -4.12 -3.40 -7.59
CA SER A 395 -2.79 -2.78 -7.59
C SER A 395 -2.50 -2.06 -8.89
N THR A 396 -1.53 -1.14 -8.83
CA THR A 396 -0.98 -0.47 -10.01
C THR A 396 0.47 -0.86 -10.18
N LEU A 397 0.85 -1.28 -11.38
CA LEU A 397 2.22 -1.57 -11.77
C LEU A 397 2.57 -0.72 -13.00
N THR A 398 3.49 0.22 -12.82
CA THR A 398 4.08 1.00 -13.90
C THR A 398 5.50 0.52 -14.12
N ILE A 399 5.87 0.29 -15.37
CA ILE A 399 7.23 -0.10 -15.76
C ILE A 399 7.71 0.87 -16.85
N THR A 400 8.84 1.52 -16.59
CA THR A 400 9.52 2.51 -17.43
C THR A 400 11.00 2.15 -17.58
N GLY A 401 11.76 2.91 -18.37
CA GLY A 401 13.21 2.76 -18.50
C GLY A 401 13.63 2.14 -19.83
N LEU A 402 14.38 2.92 -20.61
CA LEU A 402 14.96 2.57 -21.91
C LEU A 402 16.30 3.29 -22.02
N ASP A 403 17.40 2.54 -22.10
CA ASP A 403 18.67 3.07 -22.57
C ASP A 403 18.97 2.53 -23.98
N GLU A 404 19.59 3.37 -24.80
CA GLU A 404 19.64 3.29 -26.27
C GLU A 404 20.48 2.13 -26.85
N TYR A 405 21.16 1.31 -26.05
CA TYR A 405 22.22 0.43 -26.57
C TYR A 405 22.45 -0.85 -25.75
N ASN A 406 21.48 -1.77 -25.74
CA ASN A 406 21.80 -3.18 -25.48
C ASN A 406 21.54 -4.01 -26.73
N ASP A 407 22.61 -4.24 -27.49
CA ASP A 407 22.64 -5.12 -28.68
C ASP A 407 22.46 -6.61 -28.31
N GLU A 408 22.37 -6.93 -27.01
CA GLU A 408 22.11 -8.26 -26.47
C GLU A 408 20.60 -8.43 -26.21
N GLY A 409 19.84 -8.67 -27.27
CA GLY A 409 18.38 -8.76 -27.21
C GLY A 409 17.82 -9.69 -26.12
N GLY A 410 16.66 -9.32 -25.57
CA GLY A 410 15.84 -10.16 -24.69
C GLY A 410 15.24 -9.46 -23.47
N MET A 411 15.01 -8.14 -23.49
CA MET A 411 14.41 -7.43 -22.34
C MET A 411 12.89 -7.63 -22.26
N HIS A 412 12.39 -7.97 -21.07
CA HIS A 412 10.97 -8.21 -20.78
C HIS A 412 10.44 -7.26 -19.70
N ALA A 413 9.21 -6.75 -19.88
CA ALA A 413 8.52 -6.07 -18.78
C ALA A 413 8.17 -7.05 -17.66
N LEU A 414 7.69 -8.25 -18.00
CA LEU A 414 7.47 -9.32 -17.02
C LEU A 414 7.63 -10.68 -17.67
N ILE A 415 8.45 -11.54 -17.05
CA ILE A 415 8.63 -12.93 -17.45
C ILE A 415 8.23 -13.89 -16.34
N THR A 416 7.44 -14.93 -16.68
CA THR A 416 7.22 -16.10 -15.84
C THR A 416 7.84 -17.33 -16.53
N LYS A 417 8.59 -18.16 -15.80
CA LYS A 417 9.25 -19.33 -16.40
C LYS A 417 8.27 -20.43 -16.81
N ASP A 418 7.47 -20.91 -15.87
CA ASP A 418 6.49 -22.01 -16.05
C ASP A 418 5.13 -21.68 -15.37
N GLY A 419 4.84 -20.40 -15.15
CA GLY A 419 3.74 -19.98 -14.27
C GLY A 419 2.77 -19.00 -14.90
N ASP A 420 1.55 -19.00 -14.39
CA ASP A 420 0.50 -18.10 -14.85
C ASP A 420 0.74 -16.66 -14.39
N LEU A 421 0.20 -15.70 -15.14
CA LEU A 421 0.00 -14.33 -14.67
C LEU A 421 -1.50 -14.11 -14.46
N ILE A 422 -1.88 -13.77 -13.23
CA ILE A 422 -3.28 -13.50 -12.86
C ILE A 422 -3.39 -12.03 -12.45
N VAL A 423 -4.25 -11.26 -13.13
CA VAL A 423 -4.40 -9.82 -12.93
C VAL A 423 -5.87 -9.46 -12.65
N GLU A 424 -6.17 -9.07 -11.41
CA GLU A 424 -7.54 -8.79 -10.95
C GLU A 424 -7.66 -7.35 -10.42
N ASN A 425 -8.67 -6.60 -10.89
CA ASN A 425 -8.94 -5.23 -10.47
C ASN A 425 -7.70 -4.31 -10.46
N SER A 426 -6.79 -4.50 -11.42
CA SER A 426 -5.46 -3.90 -11.39
C SER A 426 -5.13 -3.18 -12.69
N THR A 427 -4.16 -2.28 -12.64
CA THR A 427 -3.63 -1.59 -13.81
C THR A 427 -2.17 -1.97 -14.00
N ILE A 428 -1.81 -2.44 -15.18
CA ILE A 428 -0.41 -2.68 -15.58
C ILE A 428 -0.11 -1.80 -16.79
N THR A 429 0.89 -0.95 -16.67
CA THR A 429 1.39 -0.12 -17.77
C THR A 429 2.87 -0.42 -17.97
N ALA A 430 3.21 -0.97 -19.12
CA ALA A 430 4.59 -1.15 -19.57
C ALA A 430 4.68 -0.58 -20.99
N MET A 431 4.70 0.75 -21.07
CA MET A 431 4.87 1.52 -22.29
C MET A 431 5.76 2.72 -22.01
N ASP A 432 6.58 3.11 -22.99
CA ASP A 432 7.33 4.34 -22.89
C ASP A 432 6.42 5.57 -23.08
N THR A 433 6.86 6.67 -22.48
CA THR A 433 6.29 8.02 -22.56
C THR A 433 7.17 8.99 -23.37
N GLY A 434 8.28 8.52 -23.95
CA GLY A 434 9.22 9.30 -24.76
C GLY A 434 8.80 9.51 -26.22
N ASP A 435 9.22 10.64 -26.79
CA ASP A 435 8.95 11.06 -28.19
C ASP A 435 9.74 10.25 -29.25
N GLU A 436 10.65 9.36 -28.85
CA GLU A 436 11.44 8.52 -29.75
C GLU A 436 11.18 7.04 -29.41
N GLY A 437 10.53 6.32 -30.33
CA GLY A 437 10.04 4.95 -30.14
C GLY A 437 11.13 3.94 -29.82
N TYR A 438 11.38 3.75 -28.54
CA TYR A 438 12.11 2.61 -28.02
C TYR A 438 11.15 1.85 -27.12
N TYR A 439 11.11 0.53 -27.27
CA TYR A 439 10.25 -0.35 -26.50
C TYR A 439 11.10 -1.47 -25.89
N TYR A 440 10.57 -2.14 -24.86
CA TYR A 440 11.09 -3.46 -24.49
C TYR A 440 11.10 -4.35 -25.72
N GLN A 441 12.05 -5.27 -25.84
CA GLN A 441 11.97 -6.24 -26.92
C GLN A 441 10.67 -7.07 -26.80
N TYR A 442 10.29 -7.38 -25.55
CA TYR A 442 9.07 -8.11 -25.23
C TYR A 442 8.32 -7.47 -24.05
N GLY A 443 6.99 -7.43 -24.09
CA GLY A 443 6.20 -6.96 -22.95
C GLY A 443 6.06 -8.06 -21.89
N LEU A 444 4.95 -8.79 -21.94
CA LEU A 444 4.73 -9.98 -21.11
C LEU A 444 5.23 -11.23 -21.82
N TRP A 445 6.03 -12.05 -21.15
CA TRP A 445 6.49 -13.34 -21.65
C TRP A 445 6.21 -14.43 -20.63
N LEU A 446 5.14 -15.19 -20.85
CA LEU A 446 4.60 -16.11 -19.87
C LEU A 446 4.79 -17.55 -20.35
N GLY A 447 5.45 -18.37 -19.54
CA GLY A 447 5.47 -19.83 -19.75
C GLY A 447 4.19 -20.55 -19.29
N GLY A 448 3.08 -19.82 -19.19
CA GLY A 448 1.81 -20.29 -18.67
C GLY A 448 0.64 -19.42 -19.15
N LYS A 449 -0.49 -19.49 -18.45
CA LYS A 449 -1.72 -18.79 -18.83
C LYS A 449 -1.71 -17.33 -18.38
N LEU A 450 -2.29 -16.46 -19.21
CA LEU A 450 -2.70 -15.11 -18.78
C LEU A 450 -4.18 -15.11 -18.39
N GLU A 451 -4.48 -14.68 -17.16
CA GLU A 451 -5.84 -14.41 -16.68
C GLU A 451 -6.02 -12.93 -16.34
N VAL A 452 -7.01 -12.29 -16.95
CA VAL A 452 -7.33 -10.87 -16.72
C VAL A 452 -8.79 -10.72 -16.31
N SER A 453 -9.05 -10.06 -15.18
CA SER A 453 -10.41 -9.75 -14.74
C SER A 453 -10.57 -8.34 -14.16
N ASN A 454 -11.45 -7.55 -14.77
CA ASN A 454 -11.71 -6.14 -14.42
C ASN A 454 -10.42 -5.30 -14.33
N SER A 455 -9.47 -5.55 -15.22
CA SER A 455 -8.12 -4.98 -15.17
C SER A 455 -7.75 -4.27 -16.47
N VAL A 456 -6.89 -3.26 -16.36
CA VAL A 456 -6.39 -2.50 -17.51
C VAL A 456 -4.92 -2.84 -17.74
N LEU A 457 -4.59 -3.44 -18.87
CA LEU A 457 -3.22 -3.73 -19.28
C LEU A 457 -2.89 -2.87 -20.50
N THR A 458 -1.82 -2.10 -20.43
CA THR A 458 -1.32 -1.26 -21.53
C THR A 458 0.16 -1.58 -21.74
N LEU A 459 0.46 -2.28 -22.83
CA LEU A 459 1.73 -2.94 -23.08
C LEU A 459 2.27 -2.54 -24.45
N GLY A 460 3.55 -2.19 -24.49
CA GLY A 460 4.27 -1.84 -25.70
C GLY A 460 5.56 -2.65 -25.78
N ALA A 461 5.90 -3.13 -26.97
CA ALA A 461 7.14 -3.85 -27.23
C ALA A 461 7.69 -3.60 -28.65
N GLN A 462 8.93 -3.97 -28.93
CA GLN A 462 9.49 -3.94 -30.28
C GLN A 462 9.02 -5.16 -31.08
N ASP A 463 9.09 -6.35 -30.47
CA ASP A 463 8.81 -7.62 -31.15
C ASP A 463 7.46 -8.22 -30.73
N CYS A 464 7.20 -8.38 -29.44
CA CYS A 464 5.94 -8.97 -28.98
C CYS A 464 5.54 -8.43 -27.62
N ALA A 465 4.40 -7.73 -27.56
CA ALA A 465 3.92 -7.13 -26.32
C ALA A 465 3.35 -8.18 -25.36
N MET A 466 2.85 -9.30 -25.86
CA MET A 466 2.28 -10.37 -25.05
C MET A 466 2.53 -11.74 -25.67
N ASN A 467 3.20 -12.62 -24.93
CA ASN A 467 3.37 -14.03 -25.24
C ASN A 467 2.88 -14.90 -24.07
N ALA A 468 2.01 -15.87 -24.33
CA ALA A 468 1.47 -16.79 -23.31
C ALA A 468 1.03 -18.13 -23.92
N ASP A 469 0.93 -19.18 -23.09
CA ASP A 469 0.39 -20.49 -23.54
C ASP A 469 -1.09 -20.38 -23.94
N SER A 470 -1.87 -19.64 -23.14
CA SER A 470 -3.29 -19.39 -23.38
C SER A 470 -3.72 -18.11 -22.68
N MET A 471 -4.87 -17.56 -23.09
CA MET A 471 -5.39 -16.31 -22.54
C MET A 471 -6.88 -16.45 -22.19
N GLU A 472 -7.23 -15.97 -21.01
CA GLU A 472 -8.62 -15.77 -20.58
C GLU A 472 -8.82 -14.35 -20.05
N ALA A 473 -9.81 -13.64 -20.61
CA ALA A 473 -10.19 -12.32 -20.14
C ALA A 473 -11.69 -12.27 -19.81
N ARG A 474 -12.02 -11.62 -18.70
CA ARG A 474 -13.40 -11.45 -18.19
C ARG A 474 -13.58 -10.10 -17.54
N GLY A 475 -14.81 -9.72 -17.25
CA GLY A 475 -15.17 -8.46 -16.59
C GLY A 475 -15.31 -7.30 -17.58
N SER A 476 -16.41 -6.56 -17.46
CA SER A 476 -16.78 -5.45 -18.33
C SER A 476 -15.80 -4.27 -18.29
N ASN A 477 -15.01 -4.16 -17.22
CA ASN A 477 -13.97 -3.14 -17.06
C ASN A 477 -12.59 -3.59 -17.58
N SER A 478 -12.47 -4.80 -18.11
CA SER A 478 -11.20 -5.27 -18.66
C SER A 478 -10.87 -4.58 -19.98
N LYS A 479 -9.64 -4.08 -20.08
CA LYS A 479 -9.09 -3.51 -21.30
C LYS A 479 -7.63 -3.88 -21.45
N ILE A 480 -7.29 -4.56 -22.52
CA ILE A 480 -5.92 -4.97 -22.85
C ILE A 480 -5.53 -4.27 -24.14
N THR A 481 -4.49 -3.45 -24.09
CA THR A 481 -3.88 -2.80 -25.25
C THR A 481 -2.45 -3.32 -25.38
N ALA A 482 -2.15 -3.92 -26.52
CA ALA A 482 -0.84 -4.47 -26.86
C ALA A 482 -0.38 -3.84 -28.17
N ALA A 483 0.72 -3.10 -28.15
CA ALA A 483 1.26 -2.40 -29.31
C ALA A 483 2.69 -2.83 -29.59
N VAL A 484 3.05 -2.89 -30.88
CA VAL A 484 4.42 -3.12 -31.34
C VAL A 484 4.85 -2.13 -32.40
N ASP A 485 6.16 -1.87 -32.44
CA ASP A 485 6.75 -0.90 -33.36
C ASP A 485 7.08 -1.46 -34.75
N ASP A 486 7.45 -2.73 -34.84
CA ASP A 486 7.71 -3.36 -36.13
C ASP A 486 6.39 -3.83 -36.76
N GLU A 487 6.11 -3.37 -37.98
CA GLU A 487 4.92 -3.76 -38.75
C GLU A 487 4.90 -5.27 -39.06
N ASN A 488 6.05 -5.95 -39.01
CA ASN A 488 6.18 -7.40 -39.23
C ASN A 488 6.11 -8.21 -37.93
N SER A 489 5.87 -7.54 -36.81
CA SER A 489 5.80 -8.16 -35.49
C SER A 489 4.37 -8.45 -35.07
N VAL A 490 4.23 -9.46 -34.22
CA VAL A 490 2.94 -9.93 -33.71
C VAL A 490 2.79 -9.45 -32.26
N PRO A 491 1.85 -8.53 -31.97
CA PRO A 491 1.77 -7.88 -30.67
C PRO A 491 1.25 -8.83 -29.58
N VAL A 492 0.41 -9.79 -29.98
CA VAL A 492 -0.13 -10.82 -29.09
C VAL A 492 0.06 -12.17 -29.74
N GLN A 493 0.89 -13.00 -29.11
CA GLN A 493 1.14 -14.39 -29.44
C GLN A 493 0.58 -15.30 -28.35
N VAL A 494 -0.27 -16.25 -28.74
CA VAL A 494 -0.76 -17.32 -27.87
C VAL A 494 -0.63 -18.68 -28.54
N ASP A 495 -0.06 -19.65 -27.82
CA ASP A 495 0.23 -20.98 -28.37
C ASP A 495 -1.05 -21.83 -28.56
N ASP A 496 -1.98 -21.77 -27.60
CA ASP A 496 -3.33 -22.29 -27.77
C ASP A 496 -4.20 -21.25 -28.50
N PRO A 497 -4.72 -21.56 -29.71
CA PRO A 497 -5.58 -20.64 -30.45
C PRO A 497 -6.90 -20.34 -29.73
N ALA A 498 -7.27 -21.08 -28.70
CA ALA A 498 -8.46 -20.82 -27.89
C ALA A 498 -8.22 -19.66 -26.89
N VAL A 499 -8.33 -18.43 -27.38
CA VAL A 499 -8.52 -17.26 -26.51
C VAL A 499 -9.96 -17.24 -26.03
N ILE A 500 -10.15 -17.25 -24.71
CA ILE A 500 -11.47 -17.24 -24.08
C ILE A 500 -11.77 -15.82 -23.60
N LEU A 501 -12.63 -15.13 -24.34
CA LEU A 501 -13.14 -13.80 -23.97
C LEU A 501 -14.57 -13.96 -23.43
N HIS A 502 -14.81 -13.42 -22.23
CA HIS A 502 -16.14 -13.39 -21.59
C HIS A 502 -16.69 -11.96 -21.54
N ASP A 503 -17.92 -11.80 -21.04
CA ASP A 503 -18.53 -10.49 -20.74
C ASP A 503 -18.54 -9.49 -21.91
N ASP A 504 -18.70 -10.03 -23.13
CA ASP A 504 -18.75 -9.26 -24.38
C ASP A 504 -17.45 -8.51 -24.72
N LEU A 505 -16.32 -8.97 -24.17
CA LEU A 505 -14.99 -8.56 -24.60
C LEU A 505 -14.73 -9.03 -26.04
N GLU A 506 -14.29 -8.11 -26.88
CA GLU A 506 -13.96 -8.36 -28.27
C GLU A 506 -12.63 -7.70 -28.65
N VAL A 507 -12.01 -8.19 -29.72
CA VAL A 507 -10.85 -7.53 -30.33
C VAL A 507 -11.37 -6.37 -31.17
N THR A 508 -11.20 -5.13 -30.70
CA THR A 508 -11.70 -3.91 -31.35
C THR A 508 -10.69 -3.31 -32.33
N GLU A 509 -9.41 -3.65 -32.19
CA GLU A 509 -8.33 -3.24 -33.09
C GLU A 509 -7.36 -4.40 -33.29
N GLY A 510 -6.87 -4.57 -34.53
CA GLY A 510 -5.94 -5.63 -34.90
C GLY A 510 -6.55 -7.03 -34.93
N ALA A 511 -5.69 -8.05 -35.07
CA ALA A 511 -6.07 -9.45 -34.91
C ALA A 511 -4.99 -10.22 -34.14
N LEU A 512 -5.42 -11.10 -33.24
CA LEU A 512 -4.55 -11.94 -32.43
C LEU A 512 -3.72 -12.87 -33.32
N ASN A 513 -2.46 -13.09 -32.95
CA ASN A 513 -1.52 -13.96 -33.68
C ASN A 513 -1.26 -13.55 -35.14
N THR A 514 -1.51 -12.29 -35.51
CA THR A 514 -1.21 -11.75 -36.84
C THR A 514 -0.28 -10.56 -36.74
N GLU A 515 0.51 -10.35 -37.80
CA GLU A 515 1.38 -9.18 -37.93
C GLU A 515 0.50 -7.92 -37.93
N CYS A 516 0.55 -7.16 -36.84
CA CYS A 516 -0.26 -5.98 -36.64
C CYS A 516 0.41 -5.05 -35.63
N PRO A 517 0.55 -3.74 -35.89
CA PRO A 517 1.22 -2.85 -34.95
C PRO A 517 0.46 -2.65 -33.63
N LYS A 518 -0.83 -3.02 -33.57
CA LYS A 518 -1.64 -2.81 -32.36
C LYS A 518 -2.84 -3.74 -32.28
N VAL A 519 -3.04 -4.32 -31.10
CA VAL A 519 -4.23 -5.09 -30.72
C VAL A 519 -4.89 -4.46 -29.50
N VAL A 520 -6.21 -4.31 -29.56
CA VAL A 520 -7.02 -3.85 -28.42
C VAL A 520 -8.11 -4.88 -28.16
N ILE A 521 -8.16 -5.40 -26.93
CA ILE A 521 -9.24 -6.24 -26.40
C ILE A 521 -9.97 -5.42 -25.35
N GLU A 522 -11.22 -5.10 -25.58
CA GLU A 522 -12.06 -4.38 -24.62
C GLU A 522 -13.53 -4.72 -24.84
N CYS A 523 -14.39 -4.27 -23.93
CA CYS A 523 -15.83 -4.42 -24.12
C CYS A 523 -16.24 -3.63 -25.37
N ALA A 524 -16.94 -4.28 -26.29
CA ALA A 524 -17.32 -3.72 -27.58
C ALA A 524 -18.31 -2.54 -27.42
N SER A 525 -17.81 -1.35 -27.09
CA SER A 525 -18.57 -0.16 -26.66
C SER A 525 -19.48 -0.44 -25.44
N PRO A 526 -19.48 0.41 -24.39
CA PRO A 526 -20.48 0.26 -23.33
C PRO A 526 -21.91 0.35 -23.88
N HIS A 527 -22.07 0.98 -25.05
CA HIS A 527 -23.30 1.11 -25.80
C HIS A 527 -23.30 0.12 -26.97
N LYS A 528 -24.08 -0.94 -26.86
CA LYS A 528 -24.38 -1.89 -27.94
C LYS A 528 -25.53 -1.40 -28.78
N VAL A 529 -25.57 -1.80 -30.05
CA VAL A 529 -26.66 -1.47 -30.98
C VAL A 529 -27.27 -2.76 -31.53
N GLU A 530 -28.57 -2.94 -31.35
CA GLU A 530 -29.34 -4.03 -31.96
C GLU A 530 -30.65 -3.49 -32.53
N GLY A 531 -30.77 -3.57 -33.87
CA GLY A 531 -31.88 -2.93 -34.58
C GLY A 531 -31.85 -1.42 -34.37
N ASP A 532 -32.97 -0.89 -33.88
CA ASP A 532 -33.17 0.53 -33.63
C ASP A 532 -32.79 0.97 -32.20
N TYR A 533 -32.27 0.05 -31.37
CA TYR A 533 -31.98 0.29 -29.95
C TYR A 533 -30.48 0.40 -29.68
N THR A 534 -30.09 1.44 -28.95
CA THR A 534 -28.79 1.54 -28.29
C THR A 534 -28.95 1.21 -26.81
N TYR A 535 -28.13 0.32 -26.25
CA TYR A 535 -28.28 -0.18 -24.89
C TYR A 535 -26.95 -0.51 -24.22
N GLU A 536 -26.92 -0.58 -22.89
CA GLU A 536 -25.78 -1.05 -22.11
C GLU A 536 -26.16 -2.27 -21.26
N ILE A 537 -25.14 -2.98 -20.78
CA ILE A 537 -25.30 -4.09 -19.86
C ILE A 537 -25.23 -3.56 -18.42
N THR A 538 -26.30 -3.77 -17.65
CA THR A 538 -26.39 -3.37 -16.25
C THR A 538 -25.48 -4.25 -15.38
N THR A 539 -25.16 -3.79 -14.16
CA THR A 539 -24.25 -4.51 -13.26
C THR A 539 -24.73 -5.92 -12.85
N ASP A 540 -26.02 -6.18 -12.93
CA ASP A 540 -26.64 -7.48 -12.68
C ASP A 540 -26.71 -8.38 -13.94
N GLY A 541 -26.18 -7.91 -15.07
CA GLY A 541 -26.07 -8.66 -16.33
C GLY A 541 -27.28 -8.58 -17.27
N ASN A 542 -28.25 -7.71 -16.96
CA ASN A 542 -29.42 -7.40 -17.79
C ASN A 542 -29.14 -6.21 -18.73
N VAL A 543 -30.18 -5.66 -19.36
CA VAL A 543 -30.08 -4.58 -20.35
C VAL A 543 -30.76 -3.30 -19.85
N CYS A 544 -30.04 -2.17 -19.97
CA CYS A 544 -30.57 -0.81 -19.89
C CYS A 544 -30.61 -0.17 -21.29
N ILE A 545 -31.78 0.21 -21.77
CA ILE A 545 -31.92 0.91 -23.06
C ILE A 545 -31.59 2.40 -22.89
N LEU A 546 -30.69 2.90 -23.73
CA LEU A 546 -30.11 4.24 -23.64
C LEU A 546 -30.55 5.20 -24.76
N ALA A 547 -30.97 4.67 -25.92
CA ALA A 547 -31.56 5.45 -27.02
C ALA A 547 -32.37 4.57 -27.99
N TYR A 548 -33.30 5.18 -28.70
CA TYR A 548 -34.06 4.57 -29.80
C TYR A 548 -34.11 5.49 -31.03
N ASP A 549 -33.61 4.98 -32.16
CA ASP A 549 -33.50 5.72 -33.42
C ASP A 549 -34.51 5.22 -34.50
N GLY A 550 -35.46 4.37 -34.10
CA GLY A 550 -36.43 3.76 -35.01
C GLY A 550 -37.52 4.71 -35.49
N SER A 551 -38.21 4.28 -36.55
CA SER A 551 -39.24 5.07 -37.26
C SER A 551 -40.64 4.45 -37.23
N GLU A 552 -40.85 3.44 -36.38
CA GLU A 552 -42.15 2.81 -36.22
C GLU A 552 -43.14 3.70 -35.46
N ALA A 553 -44.40 3.72 -35.91
CA ALA A 553 -45.46 4.50 -35.27
C ALA A 553 -46.03 3.85 -34.01
N ASP A 554 -46.06 2.52 -33.95
CA ASP A 554 -46.54 1.76 -32.80
C ASP A 554 -45.41 0.84 -32.32
N VAL A 555 -44.61 1.33 -31.38
CA VAL A 555 -43.36 0.70 -30.91
C VAL A 555 -43.67 -0.36 -29.85
N VAL A 556 -43.13 -1.56 -30.01
CA VAL A 556 -43.12 -2.60 -28.97
C VAL A 556 -41.68 -2.87 -28.58
N VAL A 557 -41.29 -2.43 -27.38
CA VAL A 557 -39.93 -2.63 -26.89
C VAL A 557 -39.70 -4.12 -26.65
N PRO A 558 -38.63 -4.72 -27.19
CA PRO A 558 -38.39 -6.15 -27.06
C PRO A 558 -38.11 -6.53 -25.60
N ALA A 559 -38.56 -7.72 -25.19
CA ALA A 559 -38.28 -8.24 -23.85
C ALA A 559 -36.81 -8.61 -23.66
N THR A 560 -36.08 -8.88 -24.74
CA THR A 560 -34.67 -9.21 -24.73
C THR A 560 -33.89 -8.48 -25.81
N LEU A 561 -32.69 -8.01 -25.49
CA LEU A 561 -31.68 -7.50 -26.43
C LEU A 561 -30.34 -8.20 -26.12
N GLY A 562 -29.60 -8.60 -27.15
CA GLY A 562 -28.36 -9.36 -27.01
C GLY A 562 -28.55 -10.71 -26.30
N GLY A 563 -29.77 -11.26 -26.33
CA GLY A 563 -30.14 -12.48 -25.59
C GLY A 563 -30.32 -12.30 -24.07
N ARG A 564 -30.36 -11.06 -23.56
CA ARG A 564 -30.51 -10.69 -22.15
C ARG A 564 -31.81 -9.93 -21.92
N ASP A 565 -32.38 -10.02 -20.72
CA ASP A 565 -33.66 -9.36 -20.38
C ASP A 565 -33.51 -7.84 -20.34
N VAL A 566 -34.48 -7.11 -20.91
CA VAL A 566 -34.59 -5.66 -20.80
C VAL A 566 -35.26 -5.31 -19.48
N THR A 567 -34.49 -4.83 -18.51
CA THR A 567 -34.94 -4.54 -17.14
C THR A 567 -34.94 -3.05 -16.82
N GLU A 568 -34.16 -2.25 -17.52
CA GLU A 568 -34.03 -0.82 -17.28
C GLU A 568 -34.16 -0.02 -18.59
N ILE A 569 -34.61 1.23 -18.48
CA ILE A 569 -34.60 2.19 -19.58
C ILE A 569 -34.39 3.60 -19.06
N GLY A 570 -33.38 4.28 -19.57
CA GLY A 570 -33.03 5.60 -19.06
C GLY A 570 -31.65 6.04 -19.48
N ASN A 571 -31.44 7.36 -19.59
CA ASN A 571 -30.14 7.89 -19.94
C ASN A 571 -29.93 9.26 -19.28
N SER A 572 -28.81 9.44 -18.59
CA SER A 572 -28.49 10.66 -17.85
C SER A 572 -27.95 11.79 -18.73
N ALA A 573 -27.57 11.51 -19.99
CA ALA A 573 -26.94 12.44 -20.91
C ALA A 573 -27.89 12.95 -22.02
N ARG A 574 -28.87 12.14 -22.44
CA ARG A 574 -29.90 12.53 -23.41
C ARG A 574 -31.22 11.78 -23.19
N PRO A 575 -32.36 12.28 -23.69
CA PRO A 575 -33.60 11.51 -23.76
C PRO A 575 -33.44 10.20 -24.54
N VAL A 576 -34.12 9.14 -24.10
CA VAL A 576 -34.10 7.84 -24.80
C VAL A 576 -34.89 7.93 -26.12
N PHE A 577 -36.02 8.64 -26.08
CA PHE A 577 -36.83 9.00 -27.25
C PHE A 577 -36.77 10.51 -27.44
N ASP A 578 -35.87 10.98 -28.31
CA ASP A 578 -35.61 12.41 -28.53
C ASP A 578 -36.13 12.88 -29.89
N ALA A 579 -36.97 13.90 -29.90
CA ALA A 579 -37.58 14.51 -31.10
C ALA A 579 -38.18 13.50 -32.09
N ASN A 580 -38.66 12.35 -31.58
CA ASN A 580 -39.15 11.27 -32.43
C ASN A 580 -40.62 11.51 -32.81
N ALA A 581 -40.81 12.20 -33.93
CA ALA A 581 -42.13 12.48 -34.49
C ALA A 581 -42.82 11.25 -35.11
N ALA A 582 -42.15 10.10 -35.26
CA ALA A 582 -42.79 8.91 -35.82
C ALA A 582 -43.65 8.19 -34.78
N ILE A 583 -43.20 8.13 -33.53
CA ILE A 583 -43.86 7.35 -32.47
C ILE A 583 -45.21 7.96 -32.12
N ARG A 584 -46.25 7.14 -32.24
CA ARG A 584 -47.62 7.42 -31.81
C ARG A 584 -48.00 6.62 -30.57
N SER A 585 -47.59 5.36 -30.48
CA SER A 585 -47.77 4.56 -29.28
C SER A 585 -46.53 3.74 -28.94
N ILE A 586 -46.35 3.44 -27.66
CA ILE A 586 -45.25 2.61 -27.20
C ILE A 586 -45.70 1.64 -26.11
N THR A 587 -45.21 0.40 -26.17
CA THR A 587 -45.45 -0.65 -25.17
C THR A 587 -44.13 -1.22 -24.65
N PHE A 588 -43.95 -1.17 -23.33
CA PHE A 588 -42.79 -1.75 -22.64
C PHE A 588 -43.02 -3.23 -22.25
N PRO A 589 -41.96 -4.06 -22.22
CA PRO A 589 -42.07 -5.50 -21.92
C PRO A 589 -42.25 -5.77 -20.42
N ASP A 590 -42.87 -6.90 -20.06
CA ASP A 590 -43.08 -7.32 -18.65
C ASP A 590 -41.78 -7.59 -17.86
N THR A 591 -40.63 -7.61 -18.55
CA THR A 591 -39.29 -7.70 -17.95
C THR A 591 -38.84 -6.39 -17.32
N LEU A 592 -39.37 -5.24 -17.78
CA LEU A 592 -38.94 -3.90 -17.36
C LEU A 592 -39.29 -3.63 -15.88
N LYS A 593 -38.32 -3.12 -15.11
CA LYS A 593 -38.41 -2.84 -13.67
C LYS A 593 -38.25 -1.36 -13.33
N GLU A 594 -37.35 -0.66 -13.99
CA GLU A 594 -37.03 0.73 -13.67
C GLU A 594 -36.99 1.63 -14.91
N MET A 595 -37.36 2.89 -14.70
CA MET A 595 -37.26 3.97 -15.69
C MET A 595 -36.55 5.17 -15.05
N SER A 596 -35.53 5.75 -15.70
CA SER A 596 -34.72 6.79 -15.04
C SER A 596 -34.02 7.79 -15.99
N GLY A 597 -33.38 8.81 -15.44
CA GLY A 597 -32.44 9.71 -16.14
C GLY A 597 -33.02 11.08 -16.52
N LEU A 598 -32.68 11.56 -17.71
CA LEU A 598 -33.32 12.71 -18.38
C LEU A 598 -34.73 12.32 -18.89
N PRO A 599 -35.56 13.27 -19.41
CA PRO A 599 -36.89 12.95 -19.91
C PRO A 599 -36.84 11.71 -20.80
N LEU A 600 -37.65 10.70 -20.49
CA LEU A 600 -37.64 9.49 -21.30
C LEU A 600 -38.14 9.80 -22.71
N PHE A 601 -39.14 10.67 -22.79
CA PHE A 601 -39.68 11.23 -24.02
C PHE A 601 -39.47 12.75 -24.06
N HIS A 602 -38.80 13.24 -25.09
CA HIS A 602 -38.56 14.65 -25.33
C HIS A 602 -39.01 15.00 -26.75
N GLU A 603 -39.85 16.03 -26.91
CA GLU A 603 -40.32 16.53 -28.23
C GLU A 603 -40.95 15.46 -29.14
N CYS A 604 -41.55 14.41 -28.56
CA CYS A 604 -42.28 13.38 -29.30
C CYS A 604 -43.69 13.87 -29.64
N GLU A 605 -43.80 14.74 -30.65
CA GLU A 605 -45.04 15.47 -30.96
C GLU A 605 -46.26 14.58 -31.22
N ASN A 606 -46.08 13.39 -31.82
CA ASN A 606 -47.17 12.49 -32.21
C ASN A 606 -47.50 11.41 -31.17
N LEU A 607 -46.78 11.35 -30.05
CA LEU A 607 -46.98 10.33 -29.02
C LEU A 607 -48.34 10.52 -28.36
N GLU A 608 -49.24 9.54 -28.47
CA GLU A 608 -50.61 9.55 -27.94
C GLU A 608 -50.77 8.65 -26.72
N THR A 609 -50.06 7.52 -26.66
CA THR A 609 -50.25 6.49 -25.63
C THR A 609 -48.95 5.79 -25.22
N ILE A 610 -48.72 5.64 -23.92
CA ILE A 610 -47.63 4.86 -23.33
C ILE A 610 -48.22 3.69 -22.54
N THR A 611 -47.74 2.47 -22.77
CA THR A 611 -48.14 1.28 -22.00
C THR A 611 -47.00 0.78 -21.13
N ILE A 612 -47.20 0.80 -19.80
CA ILE A 612 -46.22 0.44 -18.78
C ILE A 612 -46.65 -0.87 -18.10
N PRO A 613 -45.78 -1.89 -18.00
CA PRO A 613 -46.10 -3.18 -17.39
C PRO A 613 -46.23 -3.05 -15.86
N ALA A 614 -46.90 -4.03 -15.22
CA ALA A 614 -47.07 -4.06 -13.77
C ALA A 614 -45.75 -4.34 -13.00
N SER A 615 -44.70 -4.72 -13.73
CA SER A 615 -43.38 -5.05 -13.21
C SER A 615 -42.53 -3.83 -12.84
N VAL A 616 -42.90 -2.63 -13.30
CA VAL A 616 -42.18 -1.40 -13.00
C VAL A 616 -42.45 -0.96 -11.57
N THR A 617 -41.38 -0.73 -10.80
CA THR A 617 -41.42 -0.35 -9.38
C THR A 617 -40.80 1.01 -9.08
N GLY A 618 -39.97 1.55 -9.99
CA GLY A 618 -39.30 2.85 -9.82
C GLY A 618 -39.30 3.72 -11.08
N MET A 619 -39.48 5.03 -10.89
CA MET A 619 -39.45 6.09 -11.91
C MET A 619 -38.69 7.32 -11.38
N ASN A 620 -37.40 7.45 -11.72
CA ASN A 620 -36.49 8.42 -11.10
C ASN A 620 -35.85 9.38 -12.13
N PHE A 621 -36.39 10.60 -12.25
CA PHE A 621 -35.93 11.59 -13.23
C PHE A 621 -35.25 12.81 -12.59
N HIS A 622 -34.30 13.42 -13.31
CA HIS A 622 -33.37 14.41 -12.77
C HIS A 622 -34.00 15.75 -12.32
N SER A 623 -35.12 16.17 -12.90
CA SER A 623 -35.76 17.45 -12.53
C SER A 623 -37.22 17.52 -12.95
N VAL A 624 -38.02 18.34 -12.26
CA VAL A 624 -39.43 18.59 -12.60
C VAL A 624 -39.57 19.35 -13.92
N ALA A 625 -38.56 20.15 -14.30
CA ALA A 625 -38.53 20.87 -15.57
C ALA A 625 -38.26 19.92 -16.75
N ASP A 626 -37.53 18.83 -16.50
CA ASP A 626 -37.13 17.81 -17.46
C ASP A 626 -37.60 16.43 -16.96
N CYS A 627 -38.90 16.34 -16.67
CA CYS A 627 -39.53 15.14 -16.11
C CYS A 627 -39.69 14.01 -17.15
N PHE A 628 -40.17 12.84 -16.71
CA PHE A 628 -40.51 11.64 -17.51
C PHE A 628 -40.98 11.91 -18.95
N ILE A 629 -41.79 12.95 -19.14
CA ILE A 629 -42.29 13.46 -20.42
C ILE A 629 -41.99 14.95 -20.53
N PHE A 630 -41.37 15.39 -21.62
CA PHE A 630 -41.16 16.81 -21.92
C PHE A 630 -41.62 17.16 -23.33
N ASN A 631 -42.41 18.22 -23.47
CA ASN A 631 -42.91 18.75 -24.74
C ASN A 631 -43.56 17.69 -25.67
N CYS A 632 -44.40 16.81 -25.13
CA CYS A 632 -45.16 15.79 -25.89
C CYS A 632 -46.66 16.15 -25.91
N PRO A 633 -47.11 17.14 -26.72
CA PRO A 633 -48.43 17.77 -26.60
C PRO A 633 -49.62 16.86 -26.91
N ASN A 634 -49.43 15.78 -27.67
CA ASN A 634 -50.52 14.86 -28.04
C ASN A 634 -50.69 13.69 -27.06
N LEU A 635 -49.82 13.55 -26.06
CA LEU A 635 -49.90 12.47 -25.09
C LEU A 635 -51.07 12.71 -24.14
N LYS A 636 -52.07 11.82 -24.18
CA LYS A 636 -53.30 11.94 -23.38
C LYS A 636 -53.51 10.79 -22.43
N THR A 637 -52.86 9.64 -22.67
CA THR A 637 -53.16 8.42 -21.94
C THR A 637 -51.92 7.61 -21.64
N ILE A 638 -51.77 7.19 -20.38
CA ILE A 638 -50.84 6.15 -19.95
C ILE A 638 -51.66 4.93 -19.53
N ILE A 639 -51.33 3.76 -20.05
CA ILE A 639 -51.93 2.49 -19.67
C ILE A 639 -50.95 1.77 -18.76
N PHE A 640 -51.25 1.69 -17.48
CA PHE A 640 -50.49 0.86 -16.54
C PHE A 640 -51.16 -0.51 -16.42
N LYS A 641 -50.40 -1.58 -16.64
CA LYS A 641 -50.93 -2.96 -16.62
C LYS A 641 -51.21 -3.49 -15.20
N GLY A 642 -50.72 -2.83 -14.16
CA GLY A 642 -50.99 -3.17 -12.77
C GLY A 642 -52.28 -2.55 -12.23
N THR A 643 -52.53 -2.70 -10.93
CA THR A 643 -53.65 -2.07 -10.22
C THR A 643 -53.36 -0.61 -9.92
N ARG A 644 -54.40 0.18 -9.60
CA ARG A 644 -54.24 1.57 -9.16
C ARG A 644 -53.32 1.70 -7.94
N ALA A 645 -53.45 0.76 -6.99
CA ALA A 645 -52.57 0.71 -5.82
C ALA A 645 -51.10 0.44 -6.19
N GLN A 646 -50.84 -0.43 -7.18
CA GLN A 646 -49.47 -0.66 -7.67
C GLN A 646 -48.93 0.58 -8.37
N TRP A 647 -49.75 1.30 -9.14
CA TRP A 647 -49.34 2.55 -9.77
C TRP A 647 -48.94 3.59 -8.72
N GLU A 648 -49.76 3.79 -7.69
CA GLU A 648 -49.51 4.75 -6.62
C GLU A 648 -48.27 4.39 -5.79
N ALA A 649 -47.98 3.09 -5.63
CA ALA A 649 -46.82 2.59 -4.89
C ALA A 649 -45.47 2.71 -5.63
N ILE A 650 -45.45 2.96 -6.94
CA ILE A 650 -44.20 3.20 -7.68
C ILE A 650 -43.50 4.43 -7.07
N GLU A 651 -42.21 4.32 -6.74
CA GLU A 651 -41.39 5.46 -6.34
C GLU A 651 -41.26 6.41 -7.54
N LYS A 652 -41.80 7.63 -7.42
CA LYS A 652 -41.83 8.63 -8.49
C LYS A 652 -41.11 9.88 -8.04
N GLU A 653 -39.95 10.13 -8.62
CA GLU A 653 -39.23 11.38 -8.45
C GLU A 653 -39.28 12.17 -9.76
N SER A 654 -39.70 13.44 -9.68
CA SER A 654 -39.79 14.34 -10.84
C SER A 654 -40.62 13.79 -12.01
N VAL A 655 -41.80 13.22 -11.73
CA VAL A 655 -42.77 12.78 -12.75
C VAL A 655 -43.95 13.75 -12.79
N ASN A 656 -44.15 14.47 -13.90
CA ASN A 656 -45.31 15.32 -14.12
C ASN A 656 -46.31 14.63 -15.06
N LEU A 657 -47.57 14.50 -14.61
CA LEU A 657 -48.66 13.85 -15.35
C LEU A 657 -49.85 14.79 -15.58
N ASP A 658 -49.65 16.11 -15.44
CA ASP A 658 -50.71 17.09 -15.62
C ASP A 658 -51.34 16.97 -17.00
N GLY A 659 -52.67 16.80 -17.03
CA GLY A 659 -53.43 16.62 -18.26
C GLY A 659 -53.35 15.22 -18.88
N ILE A 660 -52.65 14.26 -18.26
CA ILE A 660 -52.50 12.88 -18.73
C ILE A 660 -53.40 11.94 -17.92
N THR A 661 -54.23 11.15 -18.61
CA THR A 661 -55.06 10.13 -17.96
C THR A 661 -54.28 8.84 -17.77
N VAL A 662 -54.10 8.38 -16.53
CA VAL A 662 -53.54 7.04 -16.24
C VAL A 662 -54.67 6.03 -16.06
N ARG A 663 -54.69 4.97 -16.87
CA ARG A 663 -55.63 3.85 -16.77
C ARG A 663 -54.95 2.63 -16.18
N CYS A 664 -55.49 2.12 -15.08
CA CYS A 664 -55.02 0.89 -14.43
C CYS A 664 -55.91 -0.31 -14.79
N SER A 665 -55.43 -1.52 -14.56
CA SER A 665 -56.15 -2.76 -14.92
C SER A 665 -57.49 -2.95 -14.18
N ASP A 666 -57.62 -2.36 -13.00
CA ASP A 666 -58.78 -2.38 -12.11
C ASP A 666 -59.77 -1.23 -12.34
N ASP A 667 -59.37 -0.20 -13.11
CA ASP A 667 -60.18 1.00 -13.40
C ASP A 667 -61.03 0.89 -14.69
N ASN A 668 -61.12 -0.29 -15.29
CA ASN A 668 -62.00 -0.51 -16.45
C ASN A 668 -63.48 -0.61 -16.03
N VAL A 669 -64.14 0.53 -15.83
CA VAL A 669 -65.61 0.63 -15.93
C VAL A 669 -65.96 1.74 -16.92
N ASP A 670 -66.63 1.39 -18.02
CA ASP A 670 -67.47 2.33 -18.78
C ASP A 670 -68.33 1.57 -19.82
N PRO A 671 -69.43 2.12 -20.38
CA PRO A 671 -70.28 3.27 -19.97
C PRO A 671 -71.81 3.02 -20.16
N VAL A 672 -72.70 3.68 -19.42
CA VAL A 672 -74.12 3.93 -19.85
C VAL A 672 -74.67 5.25 -19.28
N GLN A 673 -74.96 6.23 -20.15
CA GLN A 673 -75.93 7.34 -19.92
C GLN A 673 -77.36 6.86 -20.24
N PRO A 674 -78.47 7.33 -19.59
CA PRO A 674 -78.91 8.75 -19.66
C PRO A 674 -79.77 9.33 -18.49
N ASP A 675 -79.82 10.66 -18.34
CA ASP A 675 -81.06 11.50 -18.32
C ASP A 675 -80.70 13.03 -18.34
N PRO A 676 -81.28 13.91 -19.19
CA PRO A 676 -80.95 15.34 -19.26
C PRO A 676 -81.74 16.29 -18.36
N ASP A 677 -82.64 15.82 -17.48
CA ASP A 677 -83.52 16.72 -16.71
C ASP A 677 -83.53 16.40 -15.20
N GLN A 678 -82.59 16.93 -14.41
CA GLN A 678 -82.85 17.28 -13.00
C GLN A 678 -81.85 18.32 -12.45
N PRO A 679 -82.32 19.27 -11.61
CA PRO A 679 -81.56 20.47 -11.24
C PRO A 679 -80.53 20.19 -10.14
N GLU A 680 -79.42 20.94 -10.20
CA GLU A 680 -78.31 20.93 -9.25
C GLU A 680 -78.80 20.97 -7.78
N GLN A 681 -78.34 19.99 -6.99
CA GLN A 681 -78.19 20.13 -5.54
C GLN A 681 -76.71 19.97 -5.19
N PRO A 682 -76.17 20.81 -4.27
CA PRO A 682 -74.78 20.76 -3.86
C PRO A 682 -74.58 19.60 -2.87
N ASP A 683 -73.52 18.83 -3.05
CA ASP A 683 -73.03 17.85 -2.07
C ASP A 683 -71.57 18.20 -1.71
N PRO A 684 -71.06 17.81 -0.54
CA PRO A 684 -70.57 18.76 0.44
C PRO A 684 -69.07 18.56 0.68
N GLY A 685 -68.32 19.66 0.72
CA GLY A 685 -67.00 19.76 1.37
C GLY A 685 -66.12 18.51 1.33
N ASP A 686 -65.28 18.44 0.30
CA ASP A 686 -64.06 17.65 0.28
C ASP A 686 -63.26 17.86 1.60
N PRO A 687 -62.88 16.81 2.36
CA PRO A 687 -62.20 16.97 3.65
C PRO A 687 -60.73 17.42 3.55
N ASP A 688 -60.14 17.49 2.36
CA ASP A 688 -58.69 17.72 2.22
C ASP A 688 -58.23 19.19 2.29
N ASP A 689 -59.13 20.16 2.47
CA ASP A 689 -58.78 21.60 2.57
C ASP A 689 -58.52 22.07 4.03
N LYS A 690 -58.21 21.14 4.94
CA LYS A 690 -58.11 21.40 6.40
C LYS A 690 -56.76 21.10 7.03
N ASP A 691 -55.81 20.53 6.31
CA ASP A 691 -54.48 20.25 6.86
C ASP A 691 -53.45 21.21 6.27
N VAL A 692 -52.50 21.62 7.11
CA VAL A 692 -51.45 22.59 6.82
C VAL A 692 -50.11 22.03 7.29
N PHE A 693 -49.05 22.35 6.56
CA PHE A 693 -47.73 21.79 6.78
C PHE A 693 -46.84 22.75 7.57
N LEU A 694 -46.09 22.19 8.52
CA LEU A 694 -45.03 22.90 9.25
C LEU A 694 -43.68 22.27 8.90
N GLN A 695 -42.72 23.10 8.50
CA GLN A 695 -41.33 22.71 8.28
C GLN A 695 -40.42 23.40 9.31
N PHE A 696 -39.53 22.64 9.94
CA PHE A 696 -38.61 23.14 10.96
C PHE A 696 -37.27 22.40 10.98
N GLU A 697 -36.25 23.06 11.51
CA GLU A 697 -34.87 22.56 11.63
C GLU A 697 -34.29 22.93 13.01
N ASP A 698 -33.55 21.99 13.62
CA ASP A 698 -32.78 22.16 14.87
C ASP A 698 -33.54 22.77 16.07
N CYS A 699 -34.84 22.47 16.18
CA CYS A 699 -35.70 22.88 17.29
C CYS A 699 -36.72 21.80 17.65
N SER A 700 -37.18 21.79 18.90
CA SER A 700 -38.26 20.91 19.35
C SER A 700 -39.61 21.62 19.17
N VAL A 701 -40.62 20.87 18.72
CA VAL A 701 -41.94 21.42 18.38
C VAL A 701 -43.03 20.73 19.19
N ASP A 702 -43.82 21.52 19.90
CA ASP A 702 -45.04 21.10 20.56
C ASP A 702 -46.26 21.58 19.79
N VAL A 703 -47.22 20.67 19.53
CA VAL A 703 -48.45 20.99 18.82
C VAL A 703 -49.65 20.60 19.66
N GLU A 704 -50.42 21.57 20.10
CA GLU A 704 -51.73 21.37 20.73
C GLU A 704 -52.82 21.39 19.66
N LYS A 705 -53.43 20.23 19.43
CA LYS A 705 -54.54 20.06 18.48
C LYS A 705 -55.81 20.73 19.01
N PRO A 706 -56.77 21.10 18.12
CA PRO A 706 -58.05 21.69 18.53
C PRO A 706 -58.89 20.83 19.48
N ASP A 707 -58.63 19.52 19.56
CA ASP A 707 -59.27 18.58 20.49
C ASP A 707 -58.64 18.56 21.90
N GLY A 708 -57.58 19.37 22.13
CA GLY A 708 -56.86 19.49 23.39
C GLY A 708 -55.69 18.50 23.56
N THR A 709 -55.34 17.74 22.52
CA THR A 709 -54.24 16.77 22.58
C THR A 709 -52.91 17.40 22.15
N THR A 710 -51.85 17.28 22.95
CA THR A 710 -50.51 17.79 22.62
C THR A 710 -49.61 16.71 22.03
N LEU A 711 -48.96 17.00 20.91
CA LEU A 711 -47.91 16.18 20.29
C LEU A 711 -46.56 16.87 20.45
N HIS A 712 -45.55 16.14 20.91
CA HIS A 712 -44.18 16.65 21.07
C HIS A 712 -43.25 16.00 20.04
N PHE A 713 -42.47 16.80 19.34
CA PHE A 713 -41.48 16.38 18.35
C PHE A 713 -40.12 16.94 18.77
N ASP A 714 -39.17 16.05 19.10
CA ASP A 714 -37.83 16.41 19.57
C ASP A 714 -36.81 16.21 18.44
N ALA A 715 -35.96 17.21 18.16
CA ALA A 715 -35.06 17.21 17.01
C ALA A 715 -33.59 17.12 17.42
N LEU A 716 -32.87 16.14 16.88
CA LEU A 716 -31.40 16.03 17.03
C LEU A 716 -30.78 15.24 15.86
N THR A 717 -30.91 15.74 14.62
CA THR A 717 -30.25 15.11 13.44
C THR A 717 -29.85 16.04 12.28
N GLY A 718 -30.09 17.36 12.31
CA GLY A 718 -29.67 18.27 11.21
C GLY A 718 -30.32 17.98 9.84
N VAL A 719 -31.61 17.62 9.84
CA VAL A 719 -32.42 17.34 8.64
C VAL A 719 -33.73 18.13 8.76
N ILE A 720 -34.16 18.79 7.69
CA ILE A 720 -35.47 19.47 7.60
C ILE A 720 -36.58 18.44 7.80
N GLN A 721 -37.40 18.62 8.83
CA GLN A 721 -38.57 17.76 9.08
C GLN A 721 -39.86 18.48 8.66
N SER A 722 -40.73 17.77 7.94
CA SER A 722 -42.06 18.27 7.56
C SER A 722 -43.16 17.46 8.24
N GLN A 723 -44.14 18.13 8.86
CA GLN A 723 -45.23 17.48 9.57
C GLN A 723 -46.59 18.04 9.14
N ARG A 724 -47.53 17.16 8.78
CA ARG A 724 -48.93 17.50 8.47
C ARG A 724 -49.70 17.75 9.76
N LEU A 725 -50.27 18.95 9.92
CA LEU A 725 -51.02 19.38 11.10
C LEU A 725 -52.41 19.89 10.71
N PRO A 726 -53.45 19.72 11.56
CA PRO A 726 -54.77 20.25 11.27
C PRO A 726 -54.79 21.78 11.42
N LYS A 727 -55.47 22.46 10.50
CA LYS A 727 -55.70 23.92 10.52
C LYS A 727 -56.41 24.33 11.81
N GLY A 728 -55.87 25.35 12.48
CA GLY A 728 -56.29 25.82 13.80
C GLY A 728 -55.54 25.20 14.98
N ALA A 729 -54.58 24.30 14.75
CA ALA A 729 -53.70 23.79 15.81
C ALA A 729 -52.76 24.90 16.32
N LYS A 730 -52.54 24.92 17.64
CA LYS A 730 -51.60 25.86 18.28
C LYS A 730 -50.23 25.22 18.37
N VAL A 731 -49.22 25.87 17.81
CA VAL A 731 -47.86 25.36 17.70
C VAL A 731 -46.94 26.20 18.57
N THR A 732 -46.08 25.54 19.35
CA THR A 732 -45.00 26.15 20.13
C THR A 732 -43.67 25.53 19.71
N ILE A 733 -42.74 26.38 19.25
CA ILE A 733 -41.41 25.98 18.79
C ILE A 733 -40.39 26.48 19.82
N THR A 734 -39.46 25.61 20.21
CA THR A 734 -38.42 25.90 21.19
C THR A 734 -37.04 25.54 20.63
N LEU A 735 -36.12 26.50 20.56
CA LEU A 735 -34.73 26.25 20.16
C LEU A 735 -33.97 25.52 21.27
N ASP A 736 -33.22 24.47 20.92
CA ASP A 736 -32.26 23.84 21.84
C ASP A 736 -31.00 24.73 21.94
N GLU A 737 -30.68 25.18 23.16
CA GLU A 737 -29.49 26.00 23.43
C GLU A 737 -28.17 25.30 23.04
N LYS A 738 -28.16 23.97 22.94
CA LYS A 738 -26.99 23.21 22.46
C LYS A 738 -26.81 23.24 20.95
N ALA A 739 -27.86 23.57 20.19
CA ALA A 739 -27.80 23.71 18.73
C ALA A 739 -27.19 25.04 18.29
N ILE A 740 -26.91 25.96 19.22
CA ILE A 740 -26.28 27.26 18.91
C ILE A 740 -24.80 27.04 18.58
N PRO A 741 -24.33 27.41 17.37
CA PRO A 741 -22.92 27.26 17.00
C PRO A 741 -21.96 28.02 17.93
N GLU A 742 -20.79 27.44 18.19
CA GLU A 742 -19.81 27.97 19.15
C GLU A 742 -19.35 29.40 18.74
N GLY A 743 -19.58 30.38 19.62
CA GLY A 743 -19.26 31.80 19.38
C GLY A 743 -20.41 32.66 18.84
N MET A 744 -21.60 32.08 18.61
CA MET A 744 -22.79 32.81 18.16
C MET A 744 -23.86 32.96 19.27
N LYS A 745 -24.81 33.87 19.05
CA LYS A 745 -26.03 34.04 19.86
C LYS A 745 -27.27 33.97 18.97
N PHE A 746 -28.35 33.41 19.48
CA PHE A 746 -29.66 33.48 18.83
C PHE A 746 -30.12 34.94 18.70
N SER A 747 -30.56 35.32 17.51
CA SER A 747 -30.92 36.68 17.14
C SER A 747 -32.44 36.86 17.05
N CYS A 748 -33.12 36.06 16.23
CA CYS A 748 -34.58 36.07 16.10
C CYS A 748 -35.09 34.85 15.30
N TRP A 749 -36.40 34.59 15.37
CA TRP A 749 -37.09 33.66 14.49
C TRP A 749 -37.50 34.34 13.19
N VAL A 750 -37.46 33.61 12.07
CA VAL A 750 -37.92 34.04 10.75
C VAL A 750 -39.04 33.11 10.31
N PHE A 751 -40.15 33.68 9.85
CA PHE A 751 -41.33 32.96 9.38
C PHE A 751 -41.59 33.33 7.92
N ASP A 752 -42.13 32.40 7.15
CA ASP A 752 -42.61 32.68 5.78
C ASP A 752 -43.76 33.70 5.79
N ASP A 753 -43.94 34.41 4.67
CA ASP A 753 -45.04 35.37 4.49
C ASP A 753 -46.32 34.67 3.97
N PRO A 754 -47.51 34.99 4.53
CA PRO A 754 -47.73 36.02 5.53
C PRO A 754 -47.46 35.51 6.96
N ARG A 755 -46.69 36.30 7.73
CA ARG A 755 -46.37 35.99 9.12
C ARG A 755 -47.64 35.82 9.97
N PRO A 756 -47.72 34.81 10.87
CA PRO A 756 -48.93 34.57 11.65
C PRO A 756 -49.34 35.77 12.50
N GLU A 757 -50.62 36.17 12.42
CA GLU A 757 -51.12 37.38 13.09
C GLU A 757 -51.09 37.28 14.63
N ASP A 758 -51.15 36.06 15.17
CA ASP A 758 -51.17 35.77 16.61
C ASP A 758 -49.81 35.33 17.19
N LEU A 759 -48.73 35.47 16.41
CA LEU A 759 -47.39 35.06 16.79
C LEU A 759 -46.90 35.79 18.06
N MET A 760 -46.47 35.00 19.05
CA MET A 760 -45.80 35.47 20.26
C MET A 760 -44.39 34.89 20.35
N GLU A 761 -43.39 35.75 20.47
CA GLU A 761 -41.98 35.39 20.61
C GLU A 761 -41.47 35.78 22.01
N ASP A 762 -40.89 34.82 22.74
CA ASP A 762 -40.24 35.06 24.03
C ASP A 762 -38.89 34.30 24.07
N GLY A 763 -37.81 35.05 23.87
CA GLY A 763 -36.45 34.50 23.82
C GLY A 763 -36.28 33.46 22.72
N THR A 764 -35.92 32.24 23.10
CA THR A 764 -35.71 31.09 22.22
C THR A 764 -36.99 30.34 21.85
N THR A 765 -38.16 30.90 22.17
CA THR A 765 -39.47 30.25 21.99
C THR A 765 -40.40 31.11 21.12
N ALA A 766 -41.17 30.47 20.24
CA ALA A 766 -42.21 31.13 19.45
C ALA A 766 -43.51 30.32 19.46
N THR A 767 -44.67 30.97 19.55
CA THR A 767 -45.99 30.31 19.59
C THR A 767 -46.98 31.02 18.67
N PHE A 768 -47.72 30.26 17.86
CA PHE A 768 -48.70 30.78 16.90
C PHE A 768 -49.75 29.71 16.53
N THR A 769 -50.83 30.12 15.85
CA THR A 769 -51.87 29.20 15.37
C THR A 769 -51.73 28.94 13.88
N MET A 770 -51.76 27.66 13.47
CA MET A 770 -51.64 27.26 12.07
C MET A 770 -52.89 27.65 11.26
N GLN A 771 -52.73 28.45 10.22
CA GLN A 771 -53.82 28.88 9.31
C GLN A 771 -53.57 28.48 7.85
N GLU A 772 -52.30 28.38 7.46
CA GLU A 772 -51.77 27.97 6.16
C GLU A 772 -50.37 27.35 6.37
N ASP A 773 -49.70 26.95 5.30
CA ASP A 773 -48.36 26.36 5.37
C ASP A 773 -47.33 27.40 5.81
N ILE A 774 -46.50 27.06 6.79
CA ILE A 774 -45.55 28.00 7.41
C ILE A 774 -44.17 27.33 7.54
N GLY A 775 -43.14 27.95 6.96
CA GLY A 775 -41.73 27.67 7.26
C GLY A 775 -41.21 28.54 8.41
N VAL A 776 -40.36 27.96 9.27
CA VAL A 776 -39.78 28.63 10.43
C VAL A 776 -38.29 28.36 10.56
N LEU A 777 -37.50 29.41 10.77
CA LEU A 777 -36.03 29.34 10.86
C LEU A 777 -35.47 30.13 12.04
N ALA A 778 -34.43 29.60 12.70
CA ALA A 778 -33.67 30.31 13.72
C ALA A 778 -32.49 31.08 13.10
N LYS A 779 -32.33 32.37 13.44
CA LYS A 779 -31.21 33.19 12.98
C LYS A 779 -30.20 33.46 14.10
N PHE A 780 -28.91 33.38 13.80
CA PHE A 780 -27.81 33.62 14.76
C PHE A 780 -26.92 34.82 14.38
N SER A 781 -26.26 35.43 15.36
CA SER A 781 -25.33 36.56 15.20
C SER A 781 -24.05 36.40 16.04
N THR A 782 -22.97 37.12 15.69
CA THR A 782 -21.68 37.06 16.39
C THR A 782 -21.60 38.02 17.58
N LEU A 783 -20.79 37.65 18.57
CA LEU A 783 -20.64 38.26 19.89
C LEU A 783 -19.78 39.55 19.92
N GLU A 784 -20.08 40.60 19.15
CA GLU A 784 -19.51 41.95 19.38
C GLU A 784 -20.53 43.08 19.19
N GLU A 785 -20.50 44.03 20.12
CA GLU A 785 -21.55 44.99 20.49
C GLU A 785 -21.80 46.16 19.52
N ASP A 786 -23.05 46.60 19.53
CA ASP A 786 -23.52 47.99 19.47
C ASP A 786 -22.84 48.95 18.47
N ASP A 787 -23.20 48.85 17.19
CA ASP A 787 -23.30 50.06 16.38
C ASP A 787 -24.50 50.01 15.43
N SER A 788 -25.45 50.89 15.71
CA SER A 788 -26.71 51.07 15.00
C SER A 788 -26.44 51.72 13.63
N SER A 789 -25.95 50.95 12.64
CA SER A 789 -26.09 51.25 11.20
C SER A 789 -25.37 50.27 10.25
N ALA A 790 -24.77 49.18 10.71
CA ALA A 790 -24.09 48.23 9.83
C ALA A 790 -25.03 47.13 9.32
N ASP A 791 -24.97 46.90 8.01
CA ASP A 791 -25.73 45.94 7.21
C ASP A 791 -25.90 44.57 7.88
N PHE A 792 -27.14 44.06 7.85
CA PHE A 792 -27.51 42.72 8.28
C PHE A 792 -26.81 41.65 7.44
N GLY A 793 -25.58 41.27 7.82
CA GLY A 793 -24.92 40.08 7.32
C GLY A 793 -25.68 38.83 7.75
N THR A 794 -26.28 38.11 6.79
CA THR A 794 -27.03 36.88 7.04
C THR A 794 -26.14 35.69 6.68
N ILE A 795 -25.82 34.85 7.67
CA ILE A 795 -25.26 33.49 7.45
C ILE A 795 -26.31 32.48 7.93
N ALA A 796 -26.74 31.66 6.96
CA ALA A 796 -27.51 30.41 7.01
C ALA A 796 -28.81 30.33 7.83
N ALA A 797 -29.94 30.18 7.10
CA ALA A 797 -30.89 29.08 7.24
C ALA A 797 -31.84 29.14 6.01
N ALA A 798 -32.27 28.00 5.48
CA ALA A 798 -32.98 27.89 4.21
C ALA A 798 -34.49 27.72 4.41
N THR A 799 -35.31 28.51 3.71
CA THR A 799 -36.57 28.15 3.01
C THR A 799 -36.89 29.33 2.10
N ALA A 800 -36.90 29.21 0.76
CA ALA A 800 -37.86 28.52 -0.11
C ALA A 800 -39.17 29.28 -0.32
N VAL A 801 -39.16 30.39 -1.06
CA VAL A 801 -40.23 30.72 -2.02
C VAL A 801 -39.62 31.38 -3.27
N VAL A 802 -39.90 30.77 -4.42
CA VAL A 802 -39.79 31.24 -5.81
C VAL A 802 -38.41 31.71 -6.29
N GLY A 803 -37.78 30.85 -7.10
CA GLY A 803 -36.95 31.26 -8.22
C GLY A 803 -35.63 31.95 -7.90
N VAL A 804 -34.52 31.25 -8.15
CA VAL A 804 -33.18 31.82 -8.33
C VAL A 804 -32.44 32.24 -7.04
N VAL A 805 -32.11 31.31 -6.13
CA VAL A 805 -30.94 31.48 -5.23
C VAL A 805 -30.25 30.15 -4.86
N GLY A 806 -30.25 29.15 -5.75
CA GLY A 806 -29.41 27.94 -5.60
C GLY A 806 -27.98 28.15 -6.11
N ALA A 807 -27.81 29.01 -7.12
CA ALA A 807 -26.50 29.33 -7.68
C ALA A 807 -25.69 30.30 -6.79
N THR A 808 -26.36 31.19 -6.06
CA THR A 808 -25.73 32.28 -5.30
C THR A 808 -25.26 31.86 -3.90
N ALA A 809 -25.93 30.89 -3.24
CA ALA A 809 -25.48 30.38 -1.94
C ALA A 809 -24.22 29.49 -2.06
N TYR A 810 -24.11 28.72 -3.16
CA TYR A 810 -22.92 27.91 -3.48
C TYR A 810 -21.71 28.79 -3.87
N LEU A 811 -21.98 29.98 -4.43
CA LEU A 811 -20.98 31.02 -4.71
C LEU A 811 -20.40 31.64 -3.43
N VAL A 812 -21.24 32.00 -2.45
CA VAL A 812 -20.80 32.77 -1.26
C VAL A 812 -19.97 31.95 -0.26
N GLY A 813 -20.30 30.68 -0.01
CA GLY A 813 -19.47 29.82 0.87
C GLY A 813 -18.06 29.58 0.31
N THR A 814 -17.97 29.39 -1.01
CA THR A 814 -16.68 29.28 -1.73
C THR A 814 -15.95 30.63 -1.78
N GLU A 815 -16.68 31.74 -1.87
CA GLU A 815 -16.13 33.11 -1.93
C GLU A 815 -15.60 33.59 -0.57
N VAL A 816 -16.25 33.23 0.54
CA VAL A 816 -15.72 33.49 1.91
C VAL A 816 -14.49 32.64 2.18
N ALA A 817 -14.50 31.35 1.81
CA ALA A 817 -13.33 30.49 1.93
C ALA A 817 -12.16 31.01 1.09
N LEU A 818 -12.41 31.41 -0.17
CA LEU A 818 -11.39 32.00 -1.04
C LEU A 818 -10.91 33.37 -0.54
N ASN A 819 -11.79 34.23 0.01
CA ASN A 819 -11.40 35.53 0.56
C ASN A 819 -10.57 35.43 1.85
N GLN A 820 -10.68 34.32 2.59
CA GLN A 820 -9.81 34.02 3.73
C GLN A 820 -8.50 33.34 3.33
N LEU A 821 -8.51 32.52 2.27
CA LEU A 821 -7.33 31.78 1.80
C LEU A 821 -6.42 32.60 0.88
N LEU A 822 -6.98 33.44 0.02
CA LEU A 822 -6.20 34.24 -0.93
C LEU A 822 -5.50 35.43 -0.23
N PRO A 823 -4.35 35.90 -0.73
CA PRO A 823 -3.66 37.05 -0.15
C PRO A 823 -4.55 38.29 -0.22
N ALA A 824 -4.56 39.08 0.87
CA ALA A 824 -5.41 40.25 0.99
C ALA A 824 -5.29 41.20 -0.23
N GLY A 825 -6.43 41.53 -0.85
CA GLY A 825 -6.49 42.38 -2.04
C GLY A 825 -6.41 41.65 -3.39
N THR A 826 -6.36 40.31 -3.39
CA THR A 826 -6.34 39.51 -4.63
C THR A 826 -7.75 39.12 -5.05
N SER A 827 -8.14 39.43 -6.29
CA SER A 827 -9.43 38.99 -6.85
C SER A 827 -9.40 37.50 -7.22
N VAL A 828 -10.52 36.81 -7.04
CA VAL A 828 -10.66 35.39 -7.41
C VAL A 828 -10.48 35.20 -8.92
N PRO A 829 -9.54 34.35 -9.38
CA PRO A 829 -9.33 34.05 -10.79
C PRO A 829 -10.59 33.55 -11.50
N GLN A 830 -10.92 34.16 -12.65
CA GLN A 830 -12.05 33.78 -13.49
C GLN A 830 -11.65 32.91 -14.69
N ASP A 831 -10.36 32.90 -15.04
CA ASP A 831 -9.82 32.20 -16.19
C ASP A 831 -8.45 31.54 -15.91
N ARG A 832 -7.96 30.75 -16.87
CA ARG A 832 -6.71 29.97 -16.73
C ARG A 832 -5.49 30.87 -16.58
N ALA A 833 -5.46 32.02 -17.26
CA ALA A 833 -4.34 32.96 -17.16
C ALA A 833 -4.23 33.55 -15.75
N GLN A 834 -5.34 34.02 -15.20
CA GLN A 834 -5.40 34.58 -13.84
C GLN A 834 -5.03 33.55 -12.77
N LEU A 835 -5.47 32.29 -12.92
CA LEU A 835 -5.13 31.23 -11.97
C LEU A 835 -3.64 30.86 -12.06
N ALA A 836 -3.08 30.75 -13.27
CA ALA A 836 -1.66 30.46 -13.46
C ALA A 836 -0.78 31.55 -12.84
N LEU A 837 -1.09 32.83 -13.09
CA LEU A 837 -0.37 33.96 -12.49
C LEU A 837 -0.49 33.96 -10.96
N LEU A 838 -1.66 33.66 -10.40
CA LEU A 838 -1.86 33.58 -8.95
C LEU A 838 -0.95 32.52 -8.31
N LEU A 839 -0.95 31.30 -8.86
CA LEU A 839 -0.14 30.18 -8.36
C LEU A 839 1.34 30.50 -8.49
N TRP A 840 1.77 30.95 -9.66
CA TRP A 840 3.17 31.29 -9.93
C TRP A 840 3.69 32.42 -9.03
N ASN A 841 2.88 33.47 -8.82
CA ASN A 841 3.22 34.54 -7.87
C ASN A 841 3.32 34.03 -6.44
N THR A 842 2.42 33.13 -6.03
CA THR A 842 2.42 32.57 -4.67
C THR A 842 3.62 31.67 -4.42
N ALA A 843 4.10 30.94 -5.43
CA ALA A 843 5.35 30.18 -5.40
C ALA A 843 6.62 31.03 -5.49
N GLY A 844 6.52 32.36 -5.57
CA GLY A 844 7.68 33.26 -5.65
C GLY A 844 8.26 33.45 -7.06
N ARG A 845 7.46 33.23 -8.11
CA ARG A 845 7.83 33.36 -9.53
C ARG A 845 9.06 32.53 -9.94
N PRO A 846 9.05 31.20 -9.71
CA PRO A 846 10.12 30.31 -10.18
C PRO A 846 10.25 30.35 -11.71
N GLU A 847 11.46 30.36 -12.24
CA GLU A 847 11.67 30.33 -13.69
C GLU A 847 11.31 28.91 -14.22
N PRO A 848 10.45 28.78 -15.26
CA PRO A 848 10.09 27.48 -15.82
C PRO A 848 11.30 26.77 -16.44
N ALA A 849 11.28 25.44 -16.42
CA ALA A 849 12.35 24.60 -16.94
C ALA A 849 12.47 24.68 -18.47
N ALA A 850 11.34 24.89 -19.16
CA ALA A 850 11.30 25.15 -20.59
C ALA A 850 10.88 26.60 -20.90
N LEU A 851 11.33 27.12 -22.06
CA LEU A 851 10.82 28.40 -22.57
C LEU A 851 9.32 28.26 -22.89
N PRO A 852 8.49 29.29 -22.62
CA PRO A 852 7.05 29.19 -22.84
C PRO A 852 6.71 28.84 -24.29
N ALA A 853 5.98 27.74 -24.49
CA ALA A 853 5.67 27.20 -25.82
C ALA A 853 4.24 27.51 -26.31
N PHE A 854 3.43 28.23 -25.53
CA PHE A 854 2.02 28.49 -25.87
C PHE A 854 1.86 29.64 -26.86
N ALA A 855 1.63 29.30 -28.14
CA ALA A 855 1.42 30.26 -29.21
C ALA A 855 0.21 31.20 -28.98
N ASP A 856 -0.76 30.77 -28.17
CA ASP A 856 -1.98 31.51 -27.85
C ASP A 856 -1.88 32.41 -26.59
N VAL A 857 -0.68 32.51 -25.98
CA VAL A 857 -0.41 33.39 -24.84
C VAL A 857 0.62 34.45 -25.24
N THR A 858 0.17 35.69 -25.43
CA THR A 858 1.04 36.79 -25.90
C THR A 858 1.75 37.54 -24.77
N ASP A 859 1.26 37.40 -23.53
CA ASP A 859 1.84 38.07 -22.37
C ASP A 859 3.01 37.24 -21.78
N PRO A 860 4.24 37.78 -21.70
CA PRO A 860 5.42 37.01 -21.30
C PRO A 860 5.35 36.42 -19.89
N ASP A 861 4.79 37.15 -18.92
CA ASP A 861 4.65 36.69 -17.54
C ASP A 861 3.59 35.59 -17.44
N THR A 862 2.48 35.74 -18.16
CA THR A 862 1.43 34.71 -18.25
C THR A 862 1.94 33.45 -18.94
N ALA A 863 2.79 33.59 -19.96
CA ALA A 863 3.37 32.47 -20.68
C ALA A 863 4.33 31.68 -19.77
N LYS A 864 5.18 32.38 -18.99
CA LYS A 864 6.03 31.76 -17.96
C LYS A 864 5.22 31.10 -16.85
N ALA A 865 4.19 31.78 -16.35
CA ALA A 865 3.31 31.25 -15.33
C ALA A 865 2.56 30.00 -15.79
N ALA A 866 2.05 30.02 -17.03
CA ALA A 866 1.38 28.88 -17.66
C ALA A 866 2.34 27.69 -17.83
N GLN A 867 3.56 27.96 -18.31
CA GLN A 867 4.59 26.94 -18.54
C GLN A 867 4.99 26.29 -17.22
N TRP A 868 5.29 27.09 -16.21
CA TRP A 868 5.60 26.59 -14.87
C TRP A 868 4.42 25.82 -14.25
N CYS A 869 3.18 26.31 -14.38
CA CYS A 869 2.02 25.61 -13.83
C CYS A 869 1.71 24.28 -14.54
N MET A 870 2.13 24.12 -15.79
CA MET A 870 2.02 22.86 -16.54
C MET A 870 3.11 21.88 -16.08
N GLU A 871 4.35 22.35 -15.93
CA GLU A 871 5.46 21.58 -15.36
C GLU A 871 5.19 21.13 -13.91
N ALA A 872 4.56 22.00 -13.10
CA ALA A 872 4.15 21.70 -11.73
C ALA A 872 2.85 20.86 -11.63
N GLY A 873 2.26 20.45 -12.76
CA GLY A 873 1.08 19.57 -12.79
C GLY A 873 -0.24 20.22 -12.30
N PHE A 874 -0.33 21.55 -12.26
CA PHE A 874 -1.59 22.25 -11.96
C PHE A 874 -2.53 22.31 -13.17
N PHE A 875 -1.98 22.21 -14.38
CA PHE A 875 -2.71 22.14 -15.62
C PHE A 875 -2.26 20.94 -16.46
N GLN A 876 -3.22 20.34 -17.17
CA GLN A 876 -2.96 19.21 -18.07
C GLN A 876 -2.55 19.71 -19.47
N PRO A 877 -1.61 19.03 -20.14
CA PRO A 877 -1.30 19.22 -21.57
C PRO A 877 -2.53 19.05 -22.45
N ARG A 878 -2.54 19.73 -23.59
CA ARG A 878 -3.60 19.60 -24.59
C ARG A 878 -2.99 19.20 -25.92
N GLU A 879 -3.69 18.34 -26.64
CA GLU A 879 -3.29 17.86 -27.98
C GLU A 879 -3.08 19.00 -28.99
N ASP A 880 -3.79 20.12 -28.82
CA ASP A 880 -3.67 21.29 -29.70
C ASP A 880 -2.50 22.22 -29.35
N GLY A 881 -1.66 21.86 -28.37
CA GLY A 881 -0.49 22.63 -27.94
C GLY A 881 -0.79 23.99 -27.32
N ASN A 882 -2.07 24.36 -27.15
CA ASN A 882 -2.50 25.69 -26.72
C ASN A 882 -2.92 25.71 -25.24
N PHE A 883 -2.63 26.81 -24.55
CA PHE A 883 -2.98 26.98 -23.14
C PHE A 883 -4.47 27.36 -22.93
N LYS A 884 -5.06 28.08 -23.88
CA LYS A 884 -6.38 28.75 -23.84
C LYS A 884 -6.51 29.66 -22.62
N PRO A 885 -5.79 30.80 -22.56
CA PRO A 885 -5.72 31.67 -21.39
C PRO A 885 -7.09 32.17 -20.93
N GLY A 886 -8.00 32.46 -21.87
CA GLY A 886 -9.36 32.93 -21.57
C GLY A 886 -10.38 31.83 -21.22
N LYS A 887 -9.97 30.56 -21.10
CA LYS A 887 -10.89 29.49 -20.70
C LYS A 887 -11.31 29.71 -19.24
N HIS A 888 -12.62 29.79 -19.01
CA HIS A 888 -13.18 29.99 -17.68
C HIS A 888 -12.74 28.89 -16.70
N VAL A 889 -12.43 29.29 -15.47
CA VAL A 889 -12.05 28.39 -14.38
C VAL A 889 -13.06 28.54 -13.25
N SER A 890 -13.58 27.41 -12.75
CA SER A 890 -14.52 27.44 -11.63
C SER A 890 -13.81 27.81 -10.31
N ARG A 891 -14.51 28.54 -9.44
CA ARG A 891 -14.01 28.91 -8.09
C ARG A 891 -13.57 27.69 -7.27
N TRP A 892 -14.20 26.54 -7.47
CA TRP A 892 -13.81 25.28 -6.83
C TRP A 892 -12.45 24.75 -7.30
N LYS A 893 -12.15 24.92 -8.61
CA LYS A 893 -10.82 24.61 -9.14
C LYS A 893 -9.78 25.58 -8.59
N VAL A 894 -10.11 26.87 -8.40
CA VAL A 894 -9.23 27.83 -7.73
C VAL A 894 -8.93 27.38 -6.29
N LEU A 895 -9.95 27.07 -5.49
CA LEU A 895 -9.78 26.69 -4.09
C LEU A 895 -8.89 25.44 -3.93
N ARG A 896 -9.19 24.37 -4.66
CA ARG A 896 -8.40 23.12 -4.60
C ARG A 896 -6.97 23.29 -5.12
N THR A 897 -6.78 24.06 -6.18
CA THR A 897 -5.45 24.25 -6.78
C THR A 897 -4.59 25.18 -5.92
N TYR A 898 -5.18 26.23 -5.34
CA TYR A 898 -4.49 27.16 -4.45
C TYR A 898 -4.10 26.50 -3.12
N GLN A 899 -4.96 25.67 -2.53
CA GLN A 899 -4.61 24.93 -1.31
C GLN A 899 -3.42 23.98 -1.48
N ARG A 900 -3.13 23.50 -2.70
CA ARG A 900 -1.96 22.65 -2.98
C ARG A 900 -0.63 23.42 -2.93
N ILE A 901 -0.65 24.75 -2.98
CA ILE A 901 0.56 25.59 -2.97
C ILE A 901 0.82 26.26 -1.62
N VAL A 902 -0.21 26.40 -0.78
CA VAL A 902 -0.13 27.01 0.56
C VAL A 902 0.11 25.98 1.67
N LYS A 903 -0.12 24.68 1.38
CA LYS A 903 0.38 23.57 2.20
C LYS A 903 1.84 23.31 1.89
#